data_AF-A0A7M7H8B1-F1
#
_entry.id   AF-A0A7M7H8B1-F1
#
_cell.length_a   1.000
_cell.length_b   1.000
_cell.length_c   1.000
_cell.angle_alpha   90.00
_cell.angle_beta   90.00
_cell.angle_gamma   90.00
#
_symmetry.space_group_name_H-M   'P 1'
#
loop_
_entity.id
_entity.type
_entity.pdbx_description
1 polymer ?
#
loop_
_entity_poly.entity_id
_entity_poly.type
_entity_poly.pdbx_seq_one_letter_code
_entity_poly.pdbx_strand_id
1 'polypeptide(L)'
;MVSSASEKEMEAAPEKKRGLSHYAFHLPRPLNIEEKKYLLSVERGDLPNVRRILQAARKPINKSIDVNCVDSLGRGALTLAIEAENLEMLELLIVMGVETKDALLHAINQEFVEAVELLLEHEELLRNIEIEAAGGNCKAEIVHSWQKVDPSLARYAPDMTPLILAAQKNNYEILKLLLDRGATLPMPHDIKCSCDDCVRAATGDPLRLSSTRIAEYRALASPSLIALSSPDPLMTAFQLSWELRGLALAEPESCAEYLRLRKQVEKFAVDLLQQTRSSSELNTILNYDPDDHSAEPTKQLARLEQAIRYRQKKFVAHPHVQQLLAAIWYEGVPGFRRMGAIQRAWIIVKTALLFPFYCTIYFFTPNTSTGHTMRRPFMKFLVHASSYLFFLLVLILVSQRFEEELLSWFGTDYDRQQLEEGFSKQRGLGPSFLECIVVIYVLGFILEETREVYVDGLRAYLRDLWNFIDFTRNALYVATVILRVAAYIQQSAEINQDSAAATIPRERWPDFDPQLIAEGLFAAANIFSALKLVHLFSINPHLGPLQISLGRMVIDIVKFFFIYTLVLFAFACGLNQLLWYFAELERKKCYSDIDEPTWDSASDSCIRWRRFSSLFETCQSLFWASFGGVGIDSFELTGIKSYTRFWGLLMFGSYSVINVIVLLNLLIAMMSNSYAIIEEHADTEWKFARTKLWMSYFEEGNTLPPPFNILPHPKLLMRCCGVQRKSMSKRSSIRRRAREHKYGSVMKALIWRYVVNAHSEHEMEPVTEDDIHELKSDFSSWRCELLEILKRNGMDTGGADTSNSTVLGKKMRVWERRLMKDFQVASLADDPIEEMQHLENPPENEEIAAKWRRIARLAVLKSAEHRWTQVIDNTVTKSQIGRSNNRVSLRNQANLKRVMEEARRLSLTSPPPPLTPIKLPDTINPTNILRVLKDDDDFNHFPMDVSPAISMTMAMTQEPASLTDNTKNDSSALNYVNERYQGRSASPRPLAPIRTSPPRVVKRKPQAPPPGHALPRSPASNILSVDNLVVPGDGSSSNVVRPRPKSPRRVPEVAISPVTPEQKASNCGRGFVKIEPRSPRVAAANKSPRRNGGWL
;
A
#
# COMPACT_ATOMS: atom_id res chain seq x y z
N MET A 1 -23.76 70.85 18.85
CA MET A 1 -23.19 72.04 18.19
C MET A 1 -22.44 71.58 16.95
N VAL A 2 -22.57 72.30 15.82
CA VAL A 2 -21.55 72.61 14.77
C VAL A 2 -20.58 71.49 14.30
N SER A 3 -20.31 71.24 13.00
CA SER A 3 -20.98 71.58 11.72
C SER A 3 -20.27 70.92 10.51
N SER A 4 -21.05 70.46 9.52
CA SER A 4 -20.80 70.50 8.05
C SER A 4 -19.59 69.83 7.35
N ALA A 5 -19.74 69.70 6.02
CA ALA A 5 -18.78 69.32 4.97
C ALA A 5 -18.47 67.80 4.87
N SER A 6 -19.20 67.02 4.06
CA SER A 6 -19.33 66.99 2.58
C SER A 6 -18.16 66.28 1.89
N GLU A 7 -18.44 65.07 1.39
CA GLU A 7 -17.53 64.30 0.55
C GLU A 7 -17.22 65.04 -0.76
N LYS A 8 -15.99 64.88 -1.26
CA LYS A 8 -15.64 65.19 -2.65
C LYS A 8 -14.99 63.97 -3.28
N GLU A 9 -15.46 63.63 -4.45
CA GLU A 9 -14.90 62.59 -5.30
C GLU A 9 -13.46 62.93 -5.67
N MET A 10 -12.60 61.92 -5.71
CA MET A 10 -11.29 62.01 -6.36
C MET A 10 -11.23 60.89 -7.39
N GLU A 11 -11.11 61.26 -8.66
CA GLU A 11 -11.26 60.35 -9.79
C GLU A 11 -10.23 59.21 -9.76
N ALA A 12 -10.71 57.98 -9.65
CA ALA A 12 -9.94 56.81 -10.06
C ALA A 12 -10.04 56.67 -11.59
N ALA A 13 -8.90 56.59 -12.27
CA ALA A 13 -8.87 56.46 -13.73
C ALA A 13 -9.59 55.17 -14.21
N PRO A 14 -10.21 55.18 -15.40
CA PRO A 14 -10.98 54.03 -15.88
C PRO A 14 -10.08 52.84 -16.23
N GLU A 15 -10.00 51.86 -15.33
CA GLU A 15 -9.41 50.57 -15.64
C GLU A 15 -10.18 49.90 -16.80
N LYS A 16 -9.44 49.28 -17.72
CA LYS A 16 -10.02 48.74 -18.95
C LYS A 16 -10.89 47.52 -18.65
N LYS A 17 -12.19 47.64 -18.95
CA LYS A 17 -13.22 46.59 -18.90
C LYS A 17 -12.67 45.18 -19.20
N ARG A 18 -12.37 44.42 -18.15
CA ARG A 18 -12.03 42.98 -18.14
C ARG A 18 -12.47 42.40 -16.79
N GLY A 19 -13.70 41.93 -16.70
CA GLY A 19 -14.28 41.44 -15.44
C GLY A 19 -15.80 41.38 -15.49
N LEU A 20 -16.34 40.52 -16.37
CA LEU A 20 -17.78 40.34 -16.60
C LEU A 20 -18.08 39.09 -17.46
N SER A 21 -17.30 38.01 -17.29
CA SER A 21 -17.23 36.94 -18.32
C SER A 21 -16.98 35.52 -17.78
N HIS A 22 -16.78 35.31 -16.48
CA HIS A 22 -16.46 33.96 -15.96
C HIS A 22 -17.68 33.11 -15.60
N TYR A 23 -18.91 33.56 -15.91
CA TYR A 23 -20.14 32.77 -15.74
C TYR A 23 -20.80 32.30 -17.05
N ALA A 24 -20.27 32.67 -18.21
CA ALA A 24 -20.62 32.04 -19.47
C ALA A 24 -19.78 30.75 -19.63
N PHE A 25 -20.44 29.60 -19.74
CA PHE A 25 -19.79 28.38 -20.21
C PHE A 25 -19.50 28.54 -21.70
N HIS A 26 -18.28 28.95 -22.06
CA HIS A 26 -17.86 29.13 -23.45
C HIS A 26 -17.71 27.77 -24.14
N LEU A 27 -18.83 27.28 -24.66
CA LEU A 27 -18.91 26.11 -25.52
C LEU A 27 -18.18 26.36 -26.85
N PRO A 28 -17.58 25.33 -27.49
CA PRO A 28 -16.94 25.46 -28.79
C PRO A 28 -17.87 26.07 -29.85
N ARG A 29 -17.44 27.18 -30.46
CA ARG A 29 -18.18 27.80 -31.57
C ARG A 29 -18.23 26.85 -32.79
N PRO A 30 -19.27 26.90 -33.64
CA PRO A 30 -19.28 26.15 -34.89
C PRO A 30 -18.12 26.60 -35.80
N LEU A 31 -17.38 25.63 -36.34
CA LEU A 31 -16.16 25.91 -37.12
C LEU A 31 -16.48 26.24 -38.58
N ASN A 32 -15.73 27.19 -39.14
CA ASN A 32 -15.77 27.54 -40.56
C ASN A 32 -15.23 26.38 -41.42
N ILE A 33 -15.60 26.33 -42.71
CA ILE A 33 -15.17 25.25 -43.63
C ILE A 33 -13.65 25.22 -43.83
N GLU A 34 -12.98 26.37 -43.68
CA GLU A 34 -11.51 26.49 -43.73
C GLU A 34 -10.85 25.95 -42.46
N GLU A 35 -11.45 26.21 -41.28
CA GLU A 35 -10.98 25.72 -39.97
C GLU A 35 -11.13 24.20 -39.86
N LYS A 36 -12.25 23.65 -40.36
CA LYS A 36 -12.46 22.19 -40.47
C LYS A 36 -11.40 21.53 -41.38
N LYS A 37 -11.07 22.15 -42.52
CA LYS A 37 -9.99 21.65 -43.41
C LYS A 37 -8.62 21.74 -42.76
N TYR A 38 -8.34 22.80 -41.99
CA TYR A 38 -7.10 22.96 -41.23
C TYR A 38 -6.92 21.84 -40.21
N LEU A 39 -7.89 21.62 -39.31
CA LEU A 39 -7.81 20.52 -38.32
C LEU A 39 -7.74 19.13 -39.00
N LEU A 40 -8.46 18.93 -40.11
CA LEU A 40 -8.42 17.69 -40.90
C LEU A 40 -7.06 17.45 -41.58
N SER A 41 -6.33 18.47 -42.01
CA SER A 41 -4.94 18.33 -42.48
C SER A 41 -3.97 18.06 -41.32
N VAL A 42 -4.22 18.58 -40.11
CA VAL A 42 -3.41 18.29 -38.91
C VAL A 42 -3.53 16.81 -38.50
N GLU A 43 -4.74 16.27 -38.31
CA GLU A 43 -4.94 14.84 -37.94
C GLU A 43 -4.49 13.86 -39.06
N ARG A 44 -4.19 14.37 -40.27
CA ARG A 44 -3.65 13.59 -41.40
C ARG A 44 -2.13 13.65 -41.55
N GLY A 45 -1.42 14.44 -40.73
CA GLY A 45 0.02 14.66 -40.89
C GLY A 45 0.39 15.45 -42.16
N ASP A 46 -0.54 16.23 -42.73
CA ASP A 46 -0.32 17.02 -43.96
C ASP A 46 0.40 18.34 -43.64
N LEU A 47 1.64 18.19 -43.17
CA LEU A 47 2.55 19.27 -42.77
C LEU A 47 2.73 20.32 -43.88
N PRO A 48 2.88 19.96 -45.18
CA PRO A 48 2.91 20.94 -46.27
C PRO A 48 1.66 21.80 -46.38
N ASN A 49 0.46 21.22 -46.30
CA ASN A 49 -0.77 22.00 -46.43
C ASN A 49 -1.04 22.85 -45.17
N VAL A 50 -0.78 22.31 -43.98
CA VAL A 50 -0.84 23.07 -42.72
C VAL A 50 0.09 24.28 -42.77
N ARG A 51 1.34 24.11 -43.25
CA ARG A 51 2.30 25.22 -43.45
C ARG A 51 1.74 26.31 -44.36
N ARG A 52 1.11 25.94 -45.48
CA ARG A 52 0.48 26.90 -46.42
C ARG A 52 -0.72 27.62 -45.81
N ILE A 53 -1.58 26.91 -45.09
CA ILE A 53 -2.76 27.48 -44.41
C ILE A 53 -2.34 28.50 -43.34
N LEU A 54 -1.38 28.13 -42.48
CA LEU A 54 -0.86 29.03 -41.44
C LEU A 54 -0.17 30.27 -42.02
N GLN A 55 0.57 30.13 -43.13
CA GLN A 55 1.15 31.26 -43.86
C GLN A 55 0.11 32.15 -44.55
N ALA A 56 -1.07 31.62 -44.91
CA ALA A 56 -2.18 32.41 -45.43
C ALA A 56 -2.92 33.17 -44.31
N ALA A 57 -3.25 32.50 -43.21
CA ALA A 57 -3.96 33.06 -42.06
C ALA A 57 -3.19 34.20 -41.36
N ARG A 58 -1.84 34.18 -41.42
CA ARG A 58 -1.00 35.25 -40.86
C ARG A 58 -0.99 36.56 -41.68
N LYS A 59 -1.58 36.58 -42.88
CA LYS A 59 -1.62 37.78 -43.74
C LYS A 59 -2.78 38.69 -43.32
N PRO A 60 -2.57 40.02 -43.20
CA PRO A 60 -3.59 40.95 -42.67
C PRO A 60 -4.86 41.05 -43.53
N ILE A 61 -4.84 40.54 -44.77
CA ILE A 61 -5.96 40.53 -45.71
C ILE A 61 -6.90 39.34 -45.45
N ASN A 62 -6.39 38.18 -45.03
CA ASN A 62 -7.16 36.93 -44.91
C ASN A 62 -7.37 36.53 -43.44
N LYS A 63 -8.09 37.38 -42.70
CA LYS A 63 -8.40 37.16 -41.27
C LYS A 63 -9.57 36.19 -41.04
N SER A 64 -9.74 35.19 -41.92
CA SER A 64 -10.90 34.26 -41.98
C SER A 64 -10.75 32.97 -41.18
N ILE A 65 -9.54 32.65 -40.72
CA ILE A 65 -9.18 31.41 -40.03
C ILE A 65 -8.62 31.76 -38.65
N ASP A 66 -9.23 31.22 -37.61
CA ASP A 66 -8.64 31.21 -36.27
C ASP A 66 -7.71 30.03 -36.10
N VAL A 67 -6.45 30.33 -35.81
CA VAL A 67 -5.37 29.34 -35.66
C VAL A 67 -5.54 28.52 -34.37
N ASN A 68 -6.23 29.08 -33.36
CA ASN A 68 -6.48 28.47 -32.06
C ASN A 68 -7.89 27.86 -31.97
N CYS A 69 -8.53 27.57 -33.11
CA CYS A 69 -9.83 26.90 -33.16
C CYS A 69 -9.79 25.48 -32.55
N VAL A 70 -10.92 25.04 -31.99
CA VAL A 70 -11.09 23.75 -31.32
C VAL A 70 -12.25 22.98 -31.93
N ASP A 71 -12.09 21.65 -32.05
CA ASP A 71 -13.16 20.72 -32.43
C ASP A 71 -14.33 20.78 -31.42
N SER A 72 -15.49 20.26 -31.82
CA SER A 72 -16.66 19.93 -30.99
C SER A 72 -16.34 19.17 -29.69
N LEU A 73 -15.17 18.51 -29.63
CA LEU A 73 -14.64 17.75 -28.49
C LEU A 73 -13.58 18.53 -27.67
N GLY A 74 -13.43 19.84 -27.89
CA GLY A 74 -12.44 20.70 -27.22
C GLY A 74 -10.99 20.53 -27.67
N ARG A 75 -10.73 19.72 -28.71
CA ARG A 75 -9.37 19.45 -29.21
C ARG A 75 -8.88 20.57 -30.13
N GLY A 76 -7.77 21.21 -29.80
CA GLY A 76 -7.10 22.18 -30.67
C GLY A 76 -6.05 21.53 -31.59
N ALA A 77 -5.51 22.28 -32.55
CA ALA A 77 -4.51 21.77 -33.51
C ALA A 77 -3.28 21.15 -32.83
N LEU A 78 -2.75 21.75 -31.75
CA LEU A 78 -1.65 21.17 -30.97
C LEU A 78 -2.06 19.87 -30.27
N THR A 79 -3.27 19.81 -29.71
CA THR A 79 -3.82 18.59 -29.11
C THR A 79 -3.92 17.46 -30.13
N LEU A 80 -4.33 17.75 -31.37
CA LEU A 80 -4.40 16.77 -32.47
C LEU A 80 -3.01 16.29 -32.90
N ALA A 81 -2.02 17.18 -32.99
CA ALA A 81 -0.64 16.79 -33.32
C ALA A 81 -0.01 15.88 -32.25
N ILE A 82 -0.38 16.10 -30.97
CA ILE A 82 0.07 15.30 -29.82
C ILE A 82 -0.71 13.97 -29.71
N GLU A 83 -2.03 13.97 -29.91
CA GLU A 83 -2.85 12.74 -30.00
C GLU A 83 -2.54 11.89 -31.26
N ALA A 84 -1.64 12.36 -32.14
CA ALA A 84 -1.16 11.68 -33.34
C ALA A 84 0.39 11.62 -33.42
N GLU A 85 1.07 11.93 -32.31
CA GLU A 85 2.52 11.85 -32.04
C GLU A 85 3.48 12.45 -33.10
N ASN A 86 2.98 13.39 -33.89
CA ASN A 86 3.74 13.98 -35.00
C ASN A 86 4.59 15.18 -34.54
N LEU A 87 5.86 14.92 -34.21
CA LEU A 87 6.80 15.94 -33.72
C LEU A 87 7.00 17.11 -34.69
N GLU A 88 7.12 16.84 -36.00
CA GLU A 88 7.37 17.88 -37.01
C GLU A 88 6.18 18.83 -37.17
N MET A 89 4.95 18.30 -37.09
CA MET A 89 3.73 19.09 -37.04
C MET A 89 3.67 19.96 -35.78
N LEU A 90 4.06 19.40 -34.63
CA LEU A 90 4.13 20.13 -33.36
C LEU A 90 5.16 21.28 -33.43
N GLU A 91 6.37 21.03 -33.92
CA GLU A 91 7.38 22.08 -34.18
C GLU A 91 6.84 23.17 -35.10
N LEU A 92 6.21 22.81 -36.22
CA LEU A 92 5.65 23.77 -37.17
C LEU A 92 4.58 24.66 -36.53
N LEU A 93 3.66 24.07 -35.75
CA LEU A 93 2.59 24.80 -35.06
C LEU A 93 3.17 25.78 -34.02
N ILE A 94 4.15 25.35 -33.23
CA ILE A 94 4.85 26.20 -32.25
C ILE A 94 5.62 27.34 -32.94
N VAL A 95 6.34 27.05 -34.03
CA VAL A 95 7.11 28.05 -34.80
C VAL A 95 6.21 29.09 -35.48
N MET A 96 5.03 28.68 -35.97
CA MET A 96 4.04 29.59 -36.53
C MET A 96 3.28 30.40 -35.46
N GLY A 97 3.33 29.97 -34.20
CA GLY A 97 2.83 30.71 -33.04
C GLY A 97 1.38 30.41 -32.65
N VAL A 98 0.99 29.13 -32.70
CA VAL A 98 -0.25 28.62 -32.07
C VAL A 98 -0.11 28.72 -30.53
N GLU A 99 -1.19 29.02 -29.81
CA GLU A 99 -1.17 29.11 -28.35
C GLU A 99 -1.03 27.72 -27.70
N THR A 100 0.01 27.50 -26.90
CA THR A 100 0.31 26.17 -26.29
C THR A 100 -0.75 25.69 -25.30
N LYS A 101 -1.38 26.58 -24.52
CA LYS A 101 -2.47 26.23 -23.59
C LYS A 101 -2.11 25.01 -22.72
N ASP A 102 -3.01 24.04 -22.56
CA ASP A 102 -2.81 22.81 -21.81
C ASP A 102 -2.08 21.69 -22.61
N ALA A 103 -1.53 21.98 -23.80
CA ALA A 103 -0.83 20.99 -24.64
C ALA A 103 0.29 20.26 -23.89
N LEU A 104 1.00 20.92 -22.96
CA LEU A 104 2.00 20.28 -22.10
C LEU A 104 1.39 19.17 -21.22
N LEU A 105 0.17 19.36 -20.71
CA LEU A 105 -0.54 18.34 -19.93
C LEU A 105 -1.02 17.18 -20.82
N HIS A 106 -1.49 17.47 -22.04
CA HIS A 106 -1.85 16.42 -23.00
C HIS A 106 -0.62 15.60 -23.45
N ALA A 107 0.53 16.24 -23.71
CA ALA A 107 1.77 15.54 -24.05
C ALA A 107 2.25 14.63 -22.92
N ILE A 108 2.19 15.11 -21.67
CA ILE A 108 2.48 14.29 -20.48
C ILE A 108 1.46 13.16 -20.31
N ASN A 109 0.21 13.33 -20.74
CA ASN A 109 -0.80 12.27 -20.71
C ASN A 109 -0.60 11.22 -21.81
N GLN A 110 -0.13 11.58 -22.99
CA GLN A 110 0.24 10.62 -24.05
C GLN A 110 1.65 10.02 -23.82
N GLU A 111 2.41 10.55 -22.86
CA GLU A 111 3.77 10.12 -22.51
C GLU A 111 4.85 10.41 -23.58
N PHE A 112 4.51 11.24 -24.57
CA PHE A 112 5.37 11.67 -25.67
C PHE A 112 6.51 12.59 -25.19
N VAL A 113 7.70 12.02 -24.99
CA VAL A 113 8.84 12.64 -24.28
C VAL A 113 9.43 13.83 -25.04
N GLU A 114 9.61 13.71 -26.36
CA GLU A 114 10.19 14.73 -27.24
C GLU A 114 9.30 15.98 -27.31
N ALA A 115 7.98 15.78 -27.43
CA ALA A 115 7.01 16.86 -27.36
C ALA A 115 7.05 17.59 -26.03
N VAL A 116 7.24 16.87 -24.92
CA VAL A 116 7.39 17.48 -23.59
C VAL A 116 8.68 18.31 -23.49
N GLU A 117 9.83 17.83 -23.99
CA GLU A 117 11.05 18.66 -24.00
C GLU A 117 10.87 19.92 -24.86
N LEU A 118 10.33 19.79 -26.08
CA LEU A 118 10.08 20.92 -26.99
C LEU A 118 9.13 21.96 -26.37
N LEU A 119 8.03 21.52 -25.75
CA LEU A 119 7.06 22.41 -25.09
C LEU A 119 7.66 23.07 -23.83
N LEU A 120 8.51 22.38 -23.07
CA LEU A 120 9.22 22.97 -21.93
C LEU A 120 10.24 24.03 -22.37
N GLU A 121 10.98 23.82 -23.46
CA GLU A 121 11.89 24.84 -23.99
C GLU A 121 11.15 26.07 -24.53
N HIS A 122 9.95 25.86 -25.10
CA HIS A 122 9.07 26.95 -25.51
C HIS A 122 8.51 27.73 -24.31
N GLU A 123 8.06 27.06 -23.24
CA GLU A 123 7.62 27.72 -22.00
C GLU A 123 8.77 28.53 -21.37
N GLU A 124 9.99 27.98 -21.34
CA GLU A 124 11.18 28.72 -20.88
C GLU A 124 11.49 29.94 -21.79
N LEU A 125 11.21 29.89 -23.09
CA LEU A 125 11.30 31.05 -23.99
C LEU A 125 10.25 32.11 -23.69
N LEU A 126 8.97 31.72 -23.64
CA LEU A 126 7.86 32.62 -23.32
C LEU A 126 8.12 33.36 -22.02
N ARG A 127 8.53 32.62 -20.99
CA ARG A 127 8.87 33.16 -19.68
C ARG A 127 10.04 34.14 -19.70
N ASN A 128 11.10 33.85 -20.46
CA ASN A 128 12.21 34.77 -20.60
C ASN A 128 11.77 36.07 -21.30
N ILE A 129 10.88 35.98 -22.29
CA ILE A 129 10.29 37.14 -22.98
C ILE A 129 9.34 37.93 -22.07
N GLU A 130 8.52 37.27 -21.25
CA GLU A 130 7.65 37.91 -20.25
C GLU A 130 8.48 38.65 -19.18
N ILE A 131 9.61 38.07 -18.73
CA ILE A 131 10.54 38.73 -17.78
C ILE A 131 11.27 39.92 -18.43
N GLU A 132 11.70 39.79 -19.70
CA GLU A 132 12.27 40.90 -20.50
C GLU A 132 11.25 42.04 -20.64
N ALA A 133 9.98 41.74 -20.92
CA ALA A 133 8.90 42.71 -21.06
C ALA A 133 8.46 43.35 -19.73
N ALA A 134 8.53 42.62 -18.61
CA ALA A 134 8.17 43.11 -17.27
C ALA A 134 9.25 44.00 -16.61
N GLY A 135 10.28 44.43 -17.36
CA GLY A 135 11.29 45.38 -16.89
C GLY A 135 12.13 44.88 -15.70
N GLY A 136 12.27 43.56 -15.53
CA GLY A 136 13.02 42.96 -14.43
C GLY A 136 12.35 43.04 -13.05
N ASN A 137 11.10 43.48 -12.94
CA ASN A 137 10.42 43.63 -11.65
C ASN A 137 9.84 42.28 -11.18
N CYS A 138 10.67 41.45 -10.52
CA CYS A 138 10.42 40.04 -10.18
C CYS A 138 9.26 39.73 -9.20
N LYS A 139 8.28 40.63 -9.06
CA LYS A 139 7.02 40.42 -8.30
C LYS A 139 5.79 40.22 -9.20
N ALA A 140 5.91 40.35 -10.52
CA ALA A 140 4.83 39.98 -11.43
C ALA A 140 4.54 38.47 -11.32
N GLU A 141 3.27 38.11 -11.18
CA GLU A 141 2.82 36.72 -11.07
C GLU A 141 2.86 36.05 -12.45
N ILE A 142 3.78 35.10 -12.62
CA ILE A 142 4.00 34.41 -13.90
C ILE A 142 2.97 33.29 -14.02
N VAL A 143 1.83 33.60 -14.61
CA VAL A 143 0.80 32.62 -14.98
C VAL A 143 1.35 31.75 -16.11
N HIS A 144 1.38 30.43 -15.92
CA HIS A 144 1.90 29.48 -16.89
C HIS A 144 0.94 29.22 -18.06
N SER A 145 1.44 28.74 -19.21
CA SER A 145 0.61 28.54 -20.41
C SER A 145 -0.61 27.64 -20.19
N TRP A 146 -0.47 26.54 -19.46
CA TRP A 146 -1.57 25.62 -19.13
C TRP A 146 -2.57 26.19 -18.10
N GLN A 147 -2.23 27.27 -17.41
CA GLN A 147 -3.14 28.01 -16.51
C GLN A 147 -3.94 29.09 -17.27
N LYS A 148 -3.58 29.42 -18.51
CA LYS A 148 -4.26 30.41 -19.37
C LYS A 148 -5.45 29.80 -20.15
N VAL A 149 -5.98 28.65 -19.69
CA VAL A 149 -7.09 27.91 -20.34
C VAL A 149 -8.39 28.15 -19.58
N ASP A 150 -9.47 28.39 -20.32
CA ASP A 150 -10.81 28.58 -19.73
C ASP A 150 -11.25 27.34 -18.94
N PRO A 151 -11.66 27.47 -17.65
CA PRO A 151 -12.06 26.33 -16.83
C PRO A 151 -13.24 25.50 -17.36
N SER A 152 -14.01 26.02 -18.32
CA SER A 152 -15.08 25.29 -19.02
C SER A 152 -14.59 24.42 -20.19
N LEU A 153 -13.37 24.66 -20.68
CA LEU A 153 -12.74 23.93 -21.80
C LEU A 153 -11.56 23.05 -21.35
N ALA A 154 -10.98 23.32 -20.19
CA ALA A 154 -9.85 22.56 -19.65
C ALA A 154 -10.21 21.07 -19.40
N ARG A 155 -9.44 20.15 -20.00
CA ARG A 155 -9.59 18.69 -19.77
C ARG A 155 -9.14 18.28 -18.36
N TYR A 156 -8.31 19.10 -17.72
CA TYR A 156 -7.73 18.86 -16.39
C TYR A 156 -8.24 19.87 -15.38
N ALA A 157 -8.28 19.50 -14.09
CA ALA A 157 -8.54 20.45 -13.01
C ALA A 157 -7.47 21.56 -13.00
N PRO A 158 -7.81 22.82 -12.67
CA PRO A 158 -6.88 23.96 -12.72
C PRO A 158 -5.66 23.80 -11.79
N ASP A 159 -5.80 22.96 -10.76
CA ASP A 159 -4.74 22.63 -9.79
C ASP A 159 -3.78 21.54 -10.29
N MET A 160 -4.05 20.93 -11.46
CA MET A 160 -3.22 19.89 -12.04
C MET A 160 -1.93 20.49 -12.63
N THR A 161 -0.79 20.19 -12.02
CA THR A 161 0.51 20.66 -12.51
C THR A 161 1.21 19.61 -13.35
N PRO A 162 2.12 19.99 -14.28
CA PRO A 162 2.89 19.04 -15.09
C PRO A 162 3.60 17.97 -14.26
N LEU A 163 4.13 18.33 -13.09
CA LEU A 163 4.80 17.40 -12.19
C LEU A 163 3.82 16.43 -11.51
N ILE A 164 2.63 16.90 -11.12
CA ILE A 164 1.58 16.03 -10.59
C ILE A 164 1.16 15.01 -11.66
N LEU A 165 0.85 15.47 -12.88
CA LEU A 165 0.36 14.60 -13.94
C LEU A 165 1.41 13.55 -14.37
N ALA A 166 2.68 13.96 -14.52
CA ALA A 166 3.79 13.05 -14.81
C ALA A 166 4.00 12.01 -13.70
N ALA A 167 3.89 12.41 -12.43
CA ALA A 167 3.96 11.49 -11.30
C ALA A 167 2.76 10.52 -11.28
N GLN A 168 1.55 10.96 -11.61
CA GLN A 168 0.36 10.10 -11.69
C GLN A 168 0.43 9.10 -12.86
N LYS A 169 1.08 9.47 -13.96
CA LYS A 169 1.41 8.60 -15.10
C LYS A 169 2.54 7.61 -14.78
N ASN A 170 3.44 7.98 -13.87
CA ASN A 170 4.58 7.19 -13.40
C ASN A 170 5.73 7.03 -14.44
N ASN A 171 5.76 7.88 -15.47
CA ASN A 171 6.80 7.93 -16.49
C ASN A 171 8.11 8.52 -15.92
N TYR A 172 9.19 7.74 -15.93
CA TYR A 172 10.48 8.16 -15.34
C TYR A 172 11.18 9.29 -16.10
N GLU A 173 11.01 9.37 -17.42
CA GLU A 173 11.80 10.26 -18.28
C GLU A 173 11.22 11.67 -18.27
N ILE A 174 9.90 11.79 -18.41
CA ILE A 174 9.15 13.05 -18.23
C ILE A 174 9.39 13.60 -16.82
N LEU A 175 9.30 12.76 -15.78
CA LEU A 175 9.64 13.16 -14.41
C LEU A 175 11.08 13.67 -14.29
N LYS A 176 12.04 13.02 -14.96
CA LYS A 176 13.45 13.42 -14.95
C LYS A 176 13.66 14.78 -15.64
N LEU A 177 13.03 15.01 -16.79
CA LEU A 177 13.07 16.29 -17.51
C LEU A 177 12.49 17.46 -16.71
N LEU A 178 11.44 17.22 -15.92
CA LEU A 178 10.83 18.20 -15.02
C LEU A 178 11.69 18.45 -13.77
N LEU A 179 12.17 17.39 -13.11
CA LEU A 179 12.99 17.49 -11.89
C LEU A 179 14.36 18.16 -12.15
N ASP A 180 15.00 17.91 -13.30
CA ASP A 180 16.27 18.57 -13.66
C ASP A 180 16.09 20.04 -14.07
N ARG A 181 14.87 20.44 -14.46
CA ARG A 181 14.46 21.85 -14.58
C ARG A 181 14.01 22.46 -13.24
N GLY A 182 14.12 21.70 -12.14
CA GLY A 182 13.83 22.19 -10.78
C GLY A 182 12.35 22.20 -10.41
N ALA A 183 11.51 21.41 -11.08
CA ALA A 183 10.09 21.29 -10.72
C ALA A 183 9.93 20.85 -9.26
N THR A 184 9.10 21.57 -8.49
CA THR A 184 8.82 21.27 -7.08
C THR A 184 7.33 21.08 -6.84
N LEU A 185 7.00 20.07 -6.03
CA LEU A 185 5.65 19.81 -5.54
C LEU A 185 5.50 20.45 -4.15
N PRO A 186 4.40 21.18 -3.84
CA PRO A 186 4.08 21.56 -2.48
C PRO A 186 3.84 20.31 -1.62
N MET A 187 4.22 20.35 -0.34
CA MET A 187 3.83 19.30 0.60
C MET A 187 2.41 19.62 1.11
N PRO A 188 1.44 18.68 1.01
CA PRO A 188 0.10 18.87 1.53
C PRO A 188 0.13 19.18 3.03
N HIS A 189 -0.70 20.13 3.46
CA HIS A 189 -0.92 20.41 4.87
C HIS A 189 -1.75 19.29 5.53
N ASP A 190 -1.51 19.05 6.83
CA ASP A 190 -2.37 18.18 7.64
C ASP A 190 -3.84 18.65 7.56
N ILE A 191 -4.78 17.71 7.56
CA ILE A 191 -6.22 17.98 7.45
C ILE A 191 -6.75 18.85 8.60
N LYS A 192 -6.01 18.92 9.71
CA LYS A 192 -6.30 19.77 10.88
C LYS A 192 -5.57 21.11 10.86
N CYS A 193 -4.93 21.48 9.75
CA CYS A 193 -4.22 22.75 9.62
C CYS A 193 -5.20 23.93 9.59
N SER A 194 -5.04 24.84 10.55
CA SER A 194 -5.85 26.06 10.69
C SER A 194 -5.13 27.31 10.14
N CYS A 195 -4.37 27.17 9.04
CA CYS A 195 -3.81 28.35 8.35
C CYS A 195 -4.86 29.01 7.46
N ASP A 196 -4.70 30.31 7.22
CA ASP A 196 -5.69 31.12 6.48
C ASP A 196 -5.92 30.60 5.06
N ASP A 197 -4.94 29.95 4.44
CA ASP A 197 -5.07 29.35 3.10
C ASP A 197 -6.00 28.12 3.12
N CYS A 198 -5.78 27.20 4.07
CA CYS A 198 -6.61 26.01 4.21
C CYS A 198 -8.03 26.35 4.68
N VAL A 199 -8.18 27.35 5.58
CA VAL A 199 -9.49 27.82 6.04
C VAL A 199 -10.24 28.48 4.87
N ARG A 200 -9.62 29.38 4.12
CA ARG A 200 -10.25 30.04 2.95
C ARG A 200 -10.66 29.00 1.89
N ALA A 201 -9.78 28.06 1.55
CA ALA A 201 -10.09 26.98 0.61
C ALA A 201 -11.27 26.11 1.09
N ALA A 202 -11.31 25.73 2.37
CA ALA A 202 -12.39 24.93 2.94
C ALA A 202 -13.74 25.68 2.99
N THR A 203 -13.72 27.01 3.19
CA THR A 203 -14.94 27.85 3.12
C THR A 203 -15.39 28.18 1.69
N GLY A 204 -14.52 28.01 0.69
CA GLY A 204 -14.80 28.26 -0.71
C GLY A 204 -15.35 27.01 -1.41
N ASP A 205 -14.51 25.97 -1.54
CA ASP A 205 -14.88 24.69 -2.16
C ASP A 205 -14.14 23.52 -1.45
N PRO A 206 -14.82 22.80 -0.55
CA PRO A 206 -14.23 21.64 0.14
C PRO A 206 -14.08 20.41 -0.77
N LEU A 207 -14.81 20.32 -1.89
CA LEU A 207 -14.66 19.23 -2.86
C LEU A 207 -13.39 19.43 -3.69
N ARG A 208 -13.11 20.66 -4.14
CA ARG A 208 -11.82 21.00 -4.77
C ARG A 208 -10.66 20.77 -3.79
N LEU A 209 -10.76 21.23 -2.54
CA LEU A 209 -9.71 21.05 -1.52
C LEU A 209 -9.40 19.58 -1.17
N SER A 210 -10.39 18.68 -1.22
CA SER A 210 -10.17 17.24 -1.03
C SER A 210 -9.64 16.57 -2.30
N SER A 211 -10.14 16.96 -3.48
CA SER A 211 -9.67 16.48 -4.78
C SER A 211 -8.19 16.83 -5.03
N THR A 212 -7.76 18.06 -4.73
CA THR A 212 -6.36 18.49 -4.87
C THR A 212 -5.44 17.72 -3.93
N ARG A 213 -5.81 17.60 -2.64
CA ARG A 213 -5.08 16.79 -1.66
C ARG A 213 -4.88 15.35 -2.15
N ILE A 214 -5.92 14.73 -2.70
CA ILE A 214 -5.84 13.37 -3.27
C ILE A 214 -4.91 13.34 -4.49
N ALA A 215 -4.95 14.35 -5.37
CA ALA A 215 -4.07 14.45 -6.53
C ALA A 215 -2.58 14.64 -6.15
N GLU A 216 -2.29 15.47 -5.15
CA GLU A 216 -0.95 15.65 -4.57
C GLU A 216 -0.43 14.36 -3.92
N TYR A 217 -1.25 13.71 -3.09
CA TYR A 217 -0.87 12.42 -2.49
C TYR A 217 -0.71 11.30 -3.53
N ARG A 218 -1.47 11.33 -4.64
CA ARG A 218 -1.34 10.40 -5.77
C ARG A 218 -0.02 10.60 -6.53
N ALA A 219 0.46 11.84 -6.63
CA ALA A 219 1.79 12.14 -7.15
C ALA A 219 2.89 11.70 -6.17
N LEU A 220 2.81 12.08 -4.89
CA LEU A 220 3.76 11.66 -3.85
C LEU A 220 3.89 10.14 -3.71
N ALA A 221 2.78 9.40 -3.94
CA ALA A 221 2.73 7.94 -3.87
C ALA A 221 3.32 7.22 -5.10
N SER A 222 3.78 7.93 -6.14
CA SER A 222 4.26 7.28 -7.35
C SER A 222 5.67 6.67 -7.16
N PRO A 223 5.89 5.40 -7.56
CA PRO A 223 7.19 4.75 -7.48
C PRO A 223 8.31 5.56 -8.14
N SER A 224 8.03 6.16 -9.30
CA SER A 224 8.98 6.95 -10.08
C SER A 224 9.38 8.27 -9.39
N LEU A 225 8.43 9.04 -8.85
CA LEU A 225 8.77 10.27 -8.13
C LEU A 225 9.58 9.95 -6.86
N ILE A 226 9.20 8.91 -6.10
CA ILE A 226 9.96 8.50 -4.91
C ILE A 226 11.37 8.04 -5.31
N ALA A 227 11.52 7.23 -6.37
CA ALA A 227 12.81 6.72 -6.83
C ALA A 227 13.77 7.80 -7.35
N LEU A 228 13.26 8.88 -7.95
CA LEU A 228 14.06 9.97 -8.52
C LEU A 228 14.36 11.11 -7.54
N SER A 229 13.42 11.44 -6.63
CA SER A 229 13.53 12.61 -5.75
C SER A 229 14.10 12.31 -4.36
N SER A 230 13.89 11.11 -3.82
CA SER A 230 14.19 10.83 -2.40
C SER A 230 15.62 10.30 -2.16
N PRO A 231 16.31 10.72 -1.08
CA PRO A 231 17.63 10.19 -0.72
C PRO A 231 17.56 8.82 -0.02
N ASP A 232 16.40 8.45 0.53
CA ASP A 232 16.12 7.19 1.21
C ASP A 232 14.67 6.76 0.87
N PRO A 233 14.45 6.13 -0.31
CA PRO A 233 13.11 5.80 -0.80
C PRO A 233 12.37 4.80 0.09
N LEU A 234 13.09 4.00 0.89
CA LEU A 234 12.46 3.10 1.86
C LEU A 234 11.89 3.85 3.06
N MET A 235 12.61 4.84 3.60
CA MET A 235 12.05 5.66 4.68
C MET A 235 10.87 6.51 4.17
N THR A 236 11.00 7.16 3.02
CA THR A 236 9.92 7.95 2.41
C THR A 236 8.68 7.09 2.17
N ALA A 237 8.84 5.88 1.63
CA ALA A 237 7.72 4.95 1.46
C ALA A 237 7.08 4.52 2.79
N PHE A 238 7.88 4.26 3.84
CA PHE A 238 7.36 3.85 5.15
C PHE A 238 6.59 4.99 5.86
N GLN A 239 7.07 6.23 5.73
CA GLN A 239 6.41 7.42 6.28
C GLN A 239 5.10 7.72 5.53
N LEU A 240 5.16 7.83 4.20
CA LEU A 240 4.01 8.15 3.37
C LEU A 240 2.89 7.11 3.48
N SER A 241 3.22 5.81 3.50
CA SER A 241 2.22 4.75 3.70
C SER A 241 1.60 4.75 5.11
N TRP A 242 2.24 5.37 6.10
CA TRP A 242 1.67 5.59 7.43
C TRP A 242 0.79 6.86 7.48
N GLU A 243 1.18 7.93 6.79
CA GLU A 243 0.37 9.15 6.65
C GLU A 243 -0.93 8.86 5.88
N LEU A 244 -0.85 8.18 4.73
CA LEU A 244 -2.00 7.69 3.96
C LEU A 244 -2.93 6.80 4.80
N ARG A 245 -2.40 6.04 5.78
CA ARG A 245 -3.21 5.28 6.73
C ARG A 245 -3.95 6.20 7.72
N GLY A 246 -3.32 7.29 8.15
CA GLY A 246 -3.95 8.30 9.01
C GLY A 246 -5.07 9.04 8.29
N LEU A 247 -4.82 9.46 7.05
CA LEU A 247 -5.79 10.15 6.19
C LEU A 247 -7.01 9.28 5.87
N ALA A 248 -6.80 7.98 5.58
CA ALA A 248 -7.89 7.01 5.40
C ALA A 248 -8.75 6.77 6.67
N LEU A 249 -8.40 7.34 7.82
CA LEU A 249 -9.20 7.35 9.05
C LEU A 249 -9.72 8.76 9.42
N ALA A 250 -9.31 9.79 8.68
CA ALA A 250 -9.73 11.18 8.85
C ALA A 250 -10.76 11.60 7.79
N GLU A 251 -10.60 11.15 6.55
CA GLU A 251 -11.56 11.27 5.44
C GLU A 251 -12.16 9.88 5.15
N PRO A 252 -13.33 9.53 5.73
CA PRO A 252 -13.98 8.26 5.43
C PRO A 252 -14.48 8.16 3.97
N GLU A 253 -14.75 9.30 3.32
CA GLU A 253 -15.28 9.39 1.95
C GLU A 253 -14.26 8.92 0.90
N SER A 254 -13.00 9.33 1.05
CA SER A 254 -11.88 9.06 0.15
C SER A 254 -11.00 7.87 0.59
N CYS A 255 -11.35 7.24 1.73
CA CYS A 255 -10.62 6.14 2.37
C CYS A 255 -10.18 5.02 1.40
N ALA A 256 -11.00 4.65 0.42
CA ALA A 256 -10.69 3.63 -0.57
C ALA A 256 -9.47 4.00 -1.45
N GLU A 257 -9.37 5.26 -1.90
CA GLU A 257 -8.24 5.71 -2.73
C GLU A 257 -6.97 5.87 -1.89
N TYR A 258 -7.02 6.43 -0.66
CA TYR A 258 -5.84 6.45 0.21
C TYR A 258 -5.32 5.05 0.53
N LEU A 259 -6.21 4.07 0.74
CA LEU A 259 -5.81 2.67 0.92
C LEU A 259 -5.26 2.02 -0.37
N ARG A 260 -5.65 2.50 -1.56
CA ARG A 260 -5.05 2.13 -2.85
C ARG A 260 -3.63 2.70 -3.00
N LEU A 261 -3.46 4.01 -2.79
CA LEU A 261 -2.15 4.68 -2.81
C LEU A 261 -1.20 4.06 -1.79
N ARG A 262 -1.69 3.78 -0.58
CA ARG A 262 -0.90 3.07 0.44
C ARG A 262 -0.43 1.71 -0.03
N LYS A 263 -1.30 0.90 -0.68
CA LYS A 263 -0.92 -0.40 -1.24
C LYS A 263 0.13 -0.28 -2.36
N GLN A 264 0.10 0.80 -3.15
CA GLN A 264 1.10 1.10 -4.19
C GLN A 264 2.47 1.41 -3.57
N VAL A 265 2.52 2.27 -2.54
CA VAL A 265 3.75 2.60 -1.81
C VAL A 265 4.31 1.40 -1.02
N GLU A 266 3.44 0.60 -0.39
CA GLU A 266 3.83 -0.66 0.26
C GLU A 266 4.36 -1.70 -0.75
N LYS A 267 3.85 -1.71 -2.01
CA LYS A 267 4.38 -2.56 -3.09
C LYS A 267 5.76 -2.06 -3.54
N PHE A 268 5.92 -0.77 -3.82
CA PHE A 268 7.21 -0.18 -4.24
C PHE A 268 8.35 -0.53 -3.28
N ALA A 269 8.13 -0.43 -1.97
CA ALA A 269 9.14 -0.79 -0.97
C ALA A 269 9.53 -2.29 -1.01
N VAL A 270 8.61 -3.17 -1.40
CA VAL A 270 8.84 -4.62 -1.59
C VAL A 270 9.55 -4.89 -2.91
N ASP A 271 9.14 -4.24 -3.99
CA ASP A 271 9.72 -4.42 -5.32
C ASP A 271 11.17 -3.90 -5.37
N LEU A 272 11.47 -2.78 -4.70
CA LEU A 272 12.84 -2.27 -4.54
C LEU A 272 13.72 -3.21 -3.68
N LEU A 273 13.14 -3.85 -2.66
CA LEU A 273 13.80 -4.87 -1.85
C LEU A 273 14.07 -6.15 -2.65
N GLN A 274 13.19 -6.52 -3.57
CA GLN A 274 13.34 -7.68 -4.46
C GLN A 274 14.56 -7.58 -5.39
N GLN A 275 15.04 -6.36 -5.67
CA GLN A 275 16.26 -6.11 -6.46
C GLN A 275 17.59 -6.37 -5.71
N THR A 276 17.53 -6.77 -4.44
CA THR A 276 18.70 -7.20 -3.67
C THR A 276 19.24 -8.53 -4.18
N ARG A 277 20.51 -8.54 -4.63
CA ARG A 277 21.18 -9.72 -5.21
C ARG A 277 22.17 -10.39 -4.25
N SER A 278 22.53 -9.72 -3.14
CA SER A 278 23.45 -10.27 -2.14
C SER A 278 23.00 -10.01 -0.71
N SER A 279 23.42 -10.90 0.21
CA SER A 279 23.21 -10.72 1.64
C SER A 279 23.97 -9.51 2.20
N SER A 280 25.05 -9.06 1.55
CA SER A 280 25.82 -7.88 1.94
C SER A 280 25.17 -6.56 1.52
N GLU A 281 24.47 -6.51 0.38
CA GLU A 281 23.52 -5.43 0.03
C GLU A 281 22.40 -5.37 1.09
N LEU A 282 21.67 -6.48 1.26
CA LEU A 282 20.53 -6.58 2.17
C LEU A 282 20.89 -6.18 3.62
N ASN A 283 22.00 -6.71 4.15
CA ASN A 283 22.46 -6.41 5.50
C ASN A 283 23.04 -4.98 5.62
N THR A 284 23.30 -4.27 4.52
CA THR A 284 23.62 -2.83 4.56
C THR A 284 22.34 -1.99 4.66
N ILE A 285 21.26 -2.40 3.97
CA ILE A 285 19.95 -1.73 4.02
C ILE A 285 19.32 -1.88 5.40
N LEU A 286 19.24 -3.11 5.92
CA LEU A 286 18.47 -3.41 7.13
C LEU A 286 19.10 -2.86 8.42
N ASN A 287 20.41 -2.58 8.41
CA ASN A 287 21.12 -1.92 9.51
C ASN A 287 21.31 -0.41 9.31
N TYR A 288 20.72 0.21 8.29
CA TYR A 288 20.91 1.63 8.02
C TYR A 288 19.98 2.52 8.85
N ASP A 289 20.58 3.27 9.77
CA ASP A 289 19.92 4.28 10.60
C ASP A 289 20.64 5.63 10.41
N PRO A 290 19.96 6.69 9.94
CA PRO A 290 20.57 8.03 9.83
C PRO A 290 20.84 8.67 11.19
N ASP A 291 20.05 8.31 12.22
CA ASP A 291 20.08 8.96 13.53
C ASP A 291 21.09 8.32 14.50
N ASP A 292 21.65 7.15 14.16
CA ASP A 292 22.67 6.48 14.99
C ASP A 292 23.97 7.30 15.09
N HIS A 293 24.11 8.01 16.21
CA HIS A 293 25.30 8.76 16.60
C HIS A 293 26.39 7.88 17.25
N SER A 294 26.15 6.58 17.46
CA SER A 294 27.07 5.70 18.20
C SER A 294 28.20 5.13 17.33
N ALA A 295 29.33 4.78 17.97
CA ALA A 295 30.57 4.39 17.30
C ALA A 295 30.68 2.89 16.97
N GLU A 296 29.78 2.11 17.57
CA GLU A 296 29.56 0.67 17.47
C GLU A 296 28.06 0.48 17.23
N PRO A 297 27.58 -0.41 16.36
CA PRO A 297 26.15 -0.54 16.09
C PRO A 297 25.40 -1.09 17.31
N THR A 298 24.85 -0.21 18.16
CA THR A 298 24.18 -0.59 19.42
C THR A 298 22.83 -1.27 19.21
N LYS A 299 22.22 -1.13 18.03
CA LYS A 299 21.04 -1.88 17.57
C LYS A 299 21.39 -2.64 16.30
N GLN A 300 21.03 -3.93 16.27
CA GLN A 300 21.01 -4.71 15.03
C GLN A 300 19.66 -4.48 14.34
N LEU A 301 19.65 -4.44 13.00
CA LEU A 301 18.45 -4.39 12.17
C LEU A 301 17.52 -3.16 12.39
N ALA A 302 18.08 -2.00 12.74
CA ALA A 302 17.34 -0.77 13.04
C ALA A 302 16.32 -0.35 11.95
N ARG A 303 16.63 -0.54 10.66
CA ARG A 303 15.68 -0.23 9.57
C ARG A 303 14.49 -1.19 9.54
N LEU A 304 14.69 -2.43 9.98
CA LEU A 304 13.63 -3.42 10.09
C LEU A 304 12.76 -3.17 11.33
N GLU A 305 13.34 -2.66 12.42
CA GLU A 305 12.58 -2.13 13.55
C GLU A 305 11.67 -0.96 13.11
N GLN A 306 12.21 -0.01 12.34
CA GLN A 306 11.45 1.08 11.73
C GLN A 306 10.32 0.56 10.81
N ALA A 307 10.58 -0.45 9.97
CA ALA A 307 9.56 -1.11 9.15
C ALA A 307 8.43 -1.77 9.98
N ILE A 308 8.77 -2.36 11.15
CA ILE A 308 7.78 -2.93 12.08
C ILE A 308 6.95 -1.83 12.75
N ARG A 309 7.57 -0.72 13.18
CA ARG A 309 6.89 0.46 13.73
C ARG A 309 5.85 1.03 12.75
N TYR A 310 6.23 1.19 11.48
CA TYR A 310 5.33 1.62 10.39
C TYR A 310 4.40 0.50 9.85
N ARG A 311 4.40 -0.69 10.45
CA ARG A 311 3.52 -1.84 10.13
C ARG A 311 3.65 -2.37 8.68
N GLN A 312 4.86 -2.37 8.14
CA GLN A 312 5.21 -2.78 6.77
C GLN A 312 5.19 -4.31 6.57
N LYS A 313 4.00 -4.92 6.64
CA LYS A 313 3.78 -6.38 6.65
C LYS A 313 4.51 -7.11 5.51
N LYS A 314 4.28 -6.69 4.26
CA LYS A 314 4.83 -7.37 3.06
C LYS A 314 6.36 -7.25 2.97
N PHE A 315 6.92 -6.09 3.31
CA PHE A 315 8.38 -5.87 3.37
C PHE A 315 9.05 -6.79 4.39
N VAL A 316 8.48 -6.89 5.59
CA VAL A 316 8.99 -7.77 6.66
C VAL A 316 8.84 -9.25 6.26
N ALA A 317 7.73 -9.64 5.64
CA ALA A 317 7.45 -11.02 5.22
C ALA A 317 8.26 -11.48 3.99
N HIS A 318 9.02 -10.59 3.34
CA HIS A 318 9.78 -10.87 2.11
C HIS A 318 10.77 -12.04 2.27
N PRO A 319 10.90 -12.96 1.29
CA PRO A 319 11.75 -14.13 1.41
C PRO A 319 13.21 -13.85 1.76
N HIS A 320 13.83 -12.79 1.20
CA HIS A 320 15.24 -12.46 1.48
C HIS A 320 15.42 -11.99 2.92
N VAL A 321 14.50 -11.15 3.42
CA VAL A 321 14.48 -10.67 4.81
C VAL A 321 14.27 -11.85 5.77
N GLN A 322 13.28 -12.70 5.51
CA GLN A 322 13.00 -13.89 6.32
C GLN A 322 14.16 -14.90 6.32
N GLN A 323 14.92 -15.02 5.21
CA GLN A 323 16.11 -15.85 5.14
C GLN A 323 17.27 -15.29 5.99
N LEU A 324 17.51 -13.98 5.96
CA LEU A 324 18.53 -13.33 6.81
C LEU A 324 18.15 -13.45 8.30
N LEU A 325 16.90 -13.15 8.63
CA LEU A 325 16.36 -13.29 10.00
C LEU A 325 16.53 -14.71 10.52
N ALA A 326 16.22 -15.73 9.71
CA ALA A 326 16.40 -17.13 10.10
C ALA A 326 17.89 -17.51 10.24
N ALA A 327 18.82 -16.87 9.53
CA ALA A 327 20.25 -17.10 9.70
C ALA A 327 20.75 -16.53 11.04
N ILE A 328 20.32 -15.33 11.41
CA ILE A 328 20.64 -14.68 12.70
C ILE A 328 19.99 -15.45 13.87
N TRP A 329 18.72 -15.85 13.71
CA TRP A 329 17.97 -16.58 14.73
C TRP A 329 18.64 -17.90 15.14
N TYR A 330 19.03 -18.73 14.17
CA TYR A 330 19.62 -20.05 14.41
C TYR A 330 21.15 -20.05 14.53
N GLU A 331 21.82 -18.90 14.61
CA GLU A 331 23.30 -18.80 14.62
C GLU A 331 23.95 -19.56 15.80
N GLY A 332 23.23 -19.71 16.93
CA GLY A 332 23.70 -20.47 18.09
C GLY A 332 23.58 -21.99 18.01
N VAL A 333 22.91 -22.53 16.97
CA VAL A 333 22.64 -23.98 16.81
C VAL A 333 22.87 -24.42 15.36
N PRO A 334 24.15 -24.46 14.89
CA PRO A 334 24.48 -24.80 13.52
C PRO A 334 23.88 -26.17 13.14
N GLY A 335 23.09 -26.18 12.06
CA GLY A 335 22.44 -27.39 11.55
C GLY A 335 21.03 -27.69 12.10
N PHE A 336 20.50 -26.95 13.08
CA PHE A 336 19.17 -27.23 13.67
C PHE A 336 18.04 -27.35 12.64
N ARG A 337 18.04 -26.48 11.61
CA ARG A 337 17.09 -26.53 10.48
C ARG A 337 17.22 -27.77 9.58
N ARG A 338 18.34 -28.50 9.63
CA ARG A 338 18.61 -29.73 8.84
C ARG A 338 18.44 -31.02 9.66
N MET A 339 18.53 -30.95 10.98
CA MET A 339 18.33 -32.09 11.89
C MET A 339 16.90 -32.67 11.77
N GLY A 340 16.75 -33.97 12.05
CA GLY A 340 15.45 -34.65 12.08
C GLY A 340 14.59 -34.23 13.28
N ALA A 341 13.28 -34.50 13.24
CA ALA A 341 12.34 -34.07 14.29
C ALA A 341 12.74 -34.56 15.69
N ILE A 342 13.13 -35.83 15.83
CA ILE A 342 13.58 -36.44 17.09
C ILE A 342 14.82 -35.73 17.66
N GLN A 343 15.80 -35.39 16.81
CA GLN A 343 17.01 -34.66 17.22
C GLN A 343 16.68 -33.24 17.70
N ARG A 344 15.75 -32.54 17.03
CA ARG A 344 15.27 -31.21 17.48
C ARG A 344 14.54 -31.33 18.82
N ALA A 345 13.65 -32.30 18.97
CA ALA A 345 12.93 -32.56 20.22
C ALA A 345 13.90 -32.86 21.37
N TRP A 346 14.92 -33.69 21.15
CA TRP A 346 15.95 -33.98 22.16
C TRP A 346 16.74 -32.72 22.57
N ILE A 347 17.08 -31.84 21.63
CA ILE A 347 17.73 -30.55 21.94
C ILE A 347 16.80 -29.67 22.78
N ILE A 348 15.51 -29.57 22.41
CA ILE A 348 14.51 -28.79 23.15
C ILE A 348 14.35 -29.33 24.58
N VAL A 349 14.11 -30.63 24.74
CA VAL A 349 13.95 -31.28 26.05
C VAL A 349 15.22 -31.17 26.89
N LYS A 350 16.41 -31.39 26.32
CA LYS A 350 17.68 -31.22 27.01
C LYS A 350 17.85 -29.80 27.57
N THR A 351 17.55 -28.78 26.77
CA THR A 351 17.68 -27.39 27.24
C THR A 351 16.53 -26.99 28.18
N ALA A 352 15.35 -27.59 28.05
CA ALA A 352 14.23 -27.40 28.97
C ALA A 352 14.46 -28.04 30.35
N LEU A 353 15.22 -29.13 30.45
CA LEU A 353 15.65 -29.69 31.73
C LEU A 353 16.86 -28.97 32.34
N LEU A 354 17.78 -28.47 31.50
CA LEU A 354 19.02 -27.82 31.94
C LEU A 354 18.95 -26.28 32.01
N PHE A 355 17.77 -25.66 31.84
CA PHE A 355 17.64 -24.20 31.84
C PHE A 355 18.22 -23.50 33.09
N PRO A 356 18.11 -24.04 34.34
CA PRO A 356 18.66 -23.38 35.52
C PRO A 356 20.20 -23.38 35.50
N PHE A 357 20.80 -24.47 35.00
CA PHE A 357 22.24 -24.62 34.84
C PHE A 357 22.81 -23.66 33.78
N TYR A 358 22.08 -23.43 32.68
CA TYR A 358 22.46 -22.40 31.71
C TYR A 358 22.40 -20.99 32.32
N CYS A 359 21.35 -20.67 33.08
CA CYS A 359 21.18 -19.36 33.73
C CYS A 359 22.28 -19.07 34.77
N THR A 360 22.60 -20.04 35.64
CA THR A 360 23.64 -19.86 36.67
C THR A 360 25.04 -19.74 36.06
N ILE A 361 25.38 -20.52 35.02
CA ILE A 361 26.65 -20.37 34.29
C ILE A 361 26.76 -18.97 33.67
N TYR A 362 25.69 -18.45 33.08
CA TYR A 362 25.67 -17.11 32.49
C TYR A 362 25.85 -16.02 33.56
N PHE A 363 25.20 -16.17 34.73
CA PHE A 363 25.32 -15.23 35.84
C PHE A 363 26.76 -15.12 36.37
N PHE A 364 27.39 -16.25 36.71
CA PHE A 364 28.75 -16.27 37.27
C PHE A 364 29.84 -16.05 36.21
N THR A 365 29.68 -16.59 34.98
CA THR A 365 30.74 -16.67 33.98
C THR A 365 30.28 -16.26 32.56
N PRO A 366 29.81 -15.02 32.37
CA PRO A 366 29.10 -14.59 31.14
C PRO A 366 29.93 -14.62 29.84
N ASN A 367 31.25 -14.77 29.92
CA ASN A 367 32.18 -14.82 28.77
C ASN A 367 32.62 -16.25 28.39
N THR A 368 32.04 -17.29 28.99
CA THR A 368 32.27 -18.69 28.56
C THR A 368 31.63 -18.98 27.21
N SER A 369 32.04 -20.06 26.53
CA SER A 369 31.39 -20.53 25.30
C SER A 369 29.88 -20.78 25.48
N THR A 370 29.50 -21.34 26.64
CA THR A 370 28.10 -21.49 27.07
C THR A 370 27.41 -20.14 27.24
N GLY A 371 28.06 -19.17 27.90
CA GLY A 371 27.56 -17.80 28.03
C GLY A 371 27.36 -17.09 26.68
N HIS A 372 28.28 -17.27 25.73
CA HIS A 372 28.14 -16.77 24.36
C HIS A 372 27.01 -17.48 23.58
N THR A 373 26.82 -18.79 23.79
CA THR A 373 25.68 -19.55 23.23
C THR A 373 24.34 -19.03 23.77
N MET A 374 24.25 -18.72 25.07
CA MET A 374 23.04 -18.17 25.70
C MET A 374 22.72 -16.73 25.24
N ARG A 375 23.71 -15.95 24.78
CA ARG A 375 23.45 -14.65 24.12
C ARG A 375 22.79 -14.79 22.74
N ARG A 376 22.75 -15.98 22.14
CA ARG A 376 22.14 -16.18 20.81
C ARG A 376 20.60 -16.26 20.93
N PRO A 377 19.86 -15.62 20.03
CA PRO A 377 18.43 -15.32 20.22
C PRO A 377 17.54 -16.55 20.36
N PHE A 378 17.74 -17.60 19.55
CA PHE A 378 16.98 -18.85 19.70
C PHE A 378 17.21 -19.52 21.07
N MET A 379 18.43 -19.43 21.63
CA MET A 379 18.73 -19.98 22.95
C MET A 379 18.14 -19.12 24.08
N LYS A 380 18.16 -17.78 23.97
CA LYS A 380 17.40 -16.90 24.89
C LYS A 380 15.93 -17.30 24.91
N PHE A 381 15.28 -17.34 23.74
CA PHE A 381 13.86 -17.70 23.63
C PHE A 381 13.58 -19.06 24.25
N LEU A 382 14.38 -20.08 23.93
CA LEU A 382 14.12 -21.44 24.41
C LEU A 382 14.32 -21.56 25.93
N VAL A 383 15.31 -20.88 26.51
CA VAL A 383 15.49 -20.79 27.96
C VAL A 383 14.33 -20.04 28.64
N HIS A 384 13.86 -18.92 28.07
CA HIS A 384 12.67 -18.19 28.53
C HIS A 384 11.40 -19.05 28.50
N ALA A 385 11.13 -19.70 27.36
CA ALA A 385 9.99 -20.61 27.22
C ALA A 385 10.07 -21.82 28.18
N SER A 386 11.28 -22.33 28.45
CA SER A 386 11.51 -23.41 29.42
C SER A 386 11.20 -22.97 30.85
N SER A 387 11.65 -21.76 31.23
CA SER A 387 11.34 -21.18 32.55
C SER A 387 9.82 -20.95 32.71
N TYR A 388 9.13 -20.54 31.65
CA TYR A 388 7.67 -20.38 31.68
C TYR A 388 6.93 -21.72 31.80
N LEU A 389 7.37 -22.75 31.09
CA LEU A 389 6.81 -24.11 31.23
C LEU A 389 7.07 -24.69 32.63
N PHE A 390 8.23 -24.41 33.24
CA PHE A 390 8.52 -24.78 34.62
C PHE A 390 7.66 -24.01 35.63
N PHE A 391 7.41 -22.72 35.41
CA PHE A 391 6.46 -21.94 36.22
C PHE A 391 5.05 -22.54 36.19
N LEU A 392 4.54 -22.94 35.02
CA LEU A 392 3.25 -23.62 34.92
C LEU A 392 3.25 -24.99 35.59
N LEU A 393 4.35 -25.75 35.52
CA LEU A 393 4.51 -27.00 36.27
C LEU A 393 4.44 -26.76 37.78
N VAL A 394 5.09 -25.72 38.29
CA VAL A 394 4.99 -25.32 39.71
C VAL A 394 3.55 -24.96 40.08
N LEU A 395 2.82 -24.21 39.25
CA LEU A 395 1.40 -23.91 39.50
C LEU A 395 0.52 -25.16 39.53
N ILE A 396 0.80 -26.16 38.69
CA ILE A 396 0.10 -27.45 38.71
C ILE A 396 0.40 -28.20 40.02
N LEU A 397 1.66 -28.24 40.46
CA LEU A 397 2.06 -28.87 41.72
C LEU A 397 1.47 -28.17 42.95
N VAL A 398 1.33 -26.83 42.93
CA VAL A 398 0.58 -26.06 43.94
C VAL A 398 -0.89 -26.45 43.92
N SER A 399 -1.52 -26.52 42.74
CA SER A 399 -2.92 -26.90 42.60
C SER A 399 -3.22 -28.35 42.99
N GLN A 400 -2.22 -29.22 42.93
CA GLN A 400 -2.27 -30.61 43.41
C GLN A 400 -1.86 -30.75 44.88
N ARG A 401 -1.43 -29.66 45.53
CA ARG A 401 -0.88 -29.65 46.90
C ARG A 401 0.23 -30.68 47.11
N PHE A 402 1.12 -30.81 46.14
CA PHE A 402 2.12 -31.88 46.07
C PHE A 402 3.03 -31.99 47.31
N GLU A 403 3.22 -30.92 48.08
CA GLU A 403 3.95 -30.97 49.37
C GLU A 403 3.22 -31.85 50.40
N GLU A 404 1.89 -31.69 50.53
CA GLU A 404 1.04 -32.46 51.45
C GLU A 404 1.00 -33.94 51.05
N GLU A 405 0.86 -34.22 49.75
CA GLU A 405 0.82 -35.59 49.22
C GLU A 405 2.19 -36.30 49.29
N LEU A 406 3.29 -35.58 49.03
CA LEU A 406 4.65 -36.13 49.17
C LEU A 406 5.01 -36.42 50.63
N LEU A 407 4.61 -35.55 51.56
CA LEU A 407 4.77 -35.81 53.01
C LEU A 407 3.89 -36.98 53.46
N SER A 408 2.68 -37.15 52.91
CA SER A 408 1.84 -38.33 53.17
C SER A 408 2.51 -39.64 52.71
N TRP A 409 3.06 -39.67 51.48
CA TRP A 409 3.65 -40.88 50.88
C TRP A 409 5.05 -41.23 51.42
N PHE A 410 5.91 -40.23 51.66
CA PHE A 410 7.32 -40.43 52.02
C PHE A 410 7.72 -39.93 53.41
N GLY A 411 6.84 -39.22 54.12
CA GLY A 411 7.10 -38.73 55.47
C GLY A 411 7.09 -39.83 56.54
N THR A 412 7.62 -39.47 57.70
CA THR A 412 7.54 -40.26 58.94
C THR A 412 6.17 -40.06 59.61
N ASP A 413 5.83 -40.90 60.57
CA ASP A 413 4.52 -40.81 61.26
C ASP A 413 4.37 -39.53 62.09
N TYR A 414 5.48 -38.88 62.46
CA TYR A 414 5.48 -37.54 63.05
C TYR A 414 5.06 -36.46 62.04
N ASP A 415 5.55 -36.56 60.80
CA ASP A 415 5.21 -35.62 59.72
C ASP A 415 3.72 -35.75 59.33
N ARG A 416 3.16 -36.97 59.39
CA ARG A 416 1.72 -37.22 59.21
C ARG A 416 0.86 -36.54 60.28
N GLN A 417 1.28 -36.59 61.55
CA GLN A 417 0.57 -35.89 62.64
C GLN A 417 0.65 -34.36 62.49
N GLN A 418 1.78 -33.81 62.05
CA GLN A 418 1.86 -32.38 61.74
C GLN A 418 0.96 -31.97 60.56
N LEU A 419 0.80 -32.83 59.54
CA LEU A 419 -0.15 -32.61 58.46
C LEU A 419 -1.60 -32.57 58.96
N GLU A 420 -2.03 -33.52 59.79
CA GLU A 420 -3.38 -33.54 60.38
C GLU A 420 -3.66 -32.28 61.22
N GLU A 421 -2.69 -31.84 62.04
CA GLU A 421 -2.78 -30.56 62.73
C GLU A 421 -2.87 -29.36 61.76
N GLY A 422 -2.08 -29.36 60.68
CA GLY A 422 -2.13 -28.34 59.63
C GLY A 422 -3.48 -28.27 58.93
N PHE A 423 -4.09 -29.42 58.60
CA PHE A 423 -5.44 -29.50 58.05
C PHE A 423 -6.52 -28.99 59.01
N SER A 424 -6.31 -29.12 60.33
CA SER A 424 -7.22 -28.53 61.33
C SER A 424 -7.07 -26.99 61.44
N LYS A 425 -5.87 -26.46 61.18
CA LYS A 425 -5.49 -25.04 61.35
C LYS A 425 -5.38 -24.30 60.02
N GLN A 426 -6.35 -24.50 59.11
CA GLN A 426 -6.32 -23.91 57.76
C GLN A 426 -6.34 -22.37 57.72
N ARG A 427 -6.76 -21.71 58.81
CA ARG A 427 -6.87 -20.24 58.90
C ARG A 427 -5.61 -19.67 59.57
N GLY A 428 -4.98 -18.67 58.95
CA GLY A 428 -3.74 -18.04 59.43
C GLY A 428 -2.43 -18.72 59.03
N LEU A 429 -2.44 -19.75 58.16
CA LEU A 429 -1.22 -20.41 57.69
C LEU A 429 -0.27 -19.47 56.93
N GLY A 430 1.03 -19.67 57.12
CA GLY A 430 2.07 -19.05 56.30
C GLY A 430 2.10 -19.62 54.88
N PRO A 431 2.77 -18.94 53.93
CA PRO A 431 2.88 -19.44 52.55
C PRO A 431 3.67 -20.75 52.48
N SER A 432 3.21 -21.67 51.63
CA SER A 432 3.93 -22.94 51.38
C SER A 432 5.25 -22.73 50.65
N PHE A 433 6.11 -23.76 50.57
CA PHE A 433 7.43 -23.58 49.94
C PHE A 433 7.30 -23.43 48.40
N LEU A 434 6.41 -24.18 47.77
CA LEU A 434 6.00 -23.97 46.38
C LEU A 434 5.34 -22.59 46.16
N GLU A 435 4.51 -22.10 47.08
CA GLU A 435 3.96 -20.73 47.00
C GLU A 435 5.06 -19.67 47.09
N CYS A 436 6.08 -19.86 47.94
CA CYS A 436 7.24 -18.98 47.99
C CYS A 436 8.01 -18.96 46.65
N ILE A 437 8.14 -20.11 45.97
CA ILE A 437 8.70 -20.17 44.61
C ILE A 437 7.82 -19.38 43.63
N VAL A 438 6.48 -19.53 43.69
CA VAL A 438 5.54 -18.75 42.85
C VAL A 438 5.71 -17.24 43.07
N VAL A 439 5.82 -16.78 44.32
CA VAL A 439 6.05 -15.35 44.64
C VAL A 439 7.36 -14.83 44.03
N ILE A 440 8.43 -15.63 44.05
CA ILE A 440 9.71 -15.27 43.40
C ILE A 440 9.55 -15.19 41.87
N TYR A 441 8.80 -16.10 41.24
CA TYR A 441 8.49 -16.01 39.81
C TYR A 441 7.65 -14.76 39.49
N VAL A 442 6.62 -14.47 40.28
CA VAL A 442 5.75 -13.28 40.14
C VAL A 442 6.58 -11.99 40.24
N LEU A 443 7.49 -11.88 41.20
CA LEU A 443 8.41 -10.73 41.30
C LEU A 443 9.31 -10.60 40.06
N GLY A 444 9.80 -11.73 39.53
CA GLY A 444 10.56 -11.77 38.29
C GLY A 444 9.78 -11.28 37.06
N PHE A 445 8.50 -11.69 36.93
CA PHE A 445 7.60 -11.21 35.88
C PHE A 445 7.30 -9.71 36.04
N ILE A 446 7.02 -9.22 37.25
CA ILE A 446 6.74 -7.79 37.50
C ILE A 446 7.94 -6.91 37.11
N LEU A 447 9.17 -7.35 37.39
CA LEU A 447 10.39 -6.63 36.99
C LEU A 447 10.61 -6.64 35.47
N GLU A 448 10.27 -7.73 34.79
CA GLU A 448 10.31 -7.83 33.32
C GLU A 448 9.27 -6.90 32.68
N GLU A 449 8.02 -6.97 33.15
CA GLU A 449 6.90 -6.15 32.66
C GLU A 449 7.15 -4.65 32.88
N THR A 450 7.60 -4.27 34.08
CA THR A 450 7.90 -2.87 34.43
C THR A 450 9.00 -2.31 33.53
N ARG A 451 9.97 -3.15 33.15
CA ARG A 451 11.03 -2.77 32.20
C ARG A 451 10.51 -2.62 30.78
N GLU A 452 9.62 -3.50 30.30
CA GLU A 452 9.01 -3.34 28.98
C GLU A 452 8.15 -2.08 28.90
N VAL A 453 7.29 -1.84 29.91
CA VAL A 453 6.47 -0.62 30.03
C VAL A 453 7.32 0.66 30.05
N TYR A 454 8.51 0.62 30.68
CA TYR A 454 9.45 1.75 30.71
C TYR A 454 10.14 2.00 29.36
N VAL A 455 10.40 0.97 28.55
CA VAL A 455 11.08 1.08 27.25
C VAL A 455 10.12 1.46 26.12
N ASP A 456 8.98 0.78 26.02
CA ASP A 456 7.98 1.00 24.95
C ASP A 456 7.02 2.16 25.26
N GLY A 457 6.78 2.42 26.56
CA GLY A 457 5.81 3.40 27.03
C GLY A 457 4.38 2.86 27.11
N LEU A 458 3.69 3.18 28.20
CA LEU A 458 2.37 2.62 28.58
C LEU A 458 1.33 2.57 27.44
N ARG A 459 1.22 3.64 26.63
CA ARG A 459 0.25 3.71 25.51
C ARG A 459 0.61 2.83 24.31
N ALA A 460 1.89 2.51 24.10
CA ALA A 460 2.32 1.59 23.07
C ALA A 460 2.13 0.12 23.53
N TYR A 461 2.48 -0.13 24.79
CA TYR A 461 2.36 -1.41 25.49
C TYR A 461 0.90 -1.91 25.58
N LEU A 462 -0.02 -1.12 26.17
CA LEU A 462 -1.43 -1.51 26.37
C LEU A 462 -2.25 -1.70 25.08
N ARG A 463 -1.65 -1.45 23.92
CA ARG A 463 -2.26 -1.63 22.59
C ARG A 463 -2.03 -3.05 22.04
N ASP A 464 -1.17 -3.86 22.66
CA ASP A 464 -1.04 -5.28 22.33
C ASP A 464 -1.88 -6.12 23.31
N LEU A 465 -2.67 -7.05 22.76
CA LEU A 465 -3.62 -7.85 23.53
C LEU A 465 -2.90 -8.84 24.46
N TRP A 466 -1.70 -9.28 24.09
CA TRP A 466 -0.90 -10.17 24.94
C TRP A 466 -0.35 -9.45 26.15
N ASN A 467 0.23 -8.27 25.96
CA ASN A 467 0.70 -7.39 27.02
C ASN A 467 -0.43 -7.02 28.02
N PHE A 468 -1.67 -6.83 27.53
CA PHE A 468 -2.83 -6.65 28.41
C PHE A 468 -3.14 -7.90 29.27
N ILE A 469 -3.01 -9.10 28.71
CA ILE A 469 -3.15 -10.37 29.45
C ILE A 469 -2.04 -10.53 30.50
N ASP A 470 -0.78 -10.22 30.15
CA ASP A 470 0.35 -10.28 31.10
C ASP A 470 0.19 -9.28 32.25
N PHE A 471 -0.21 -8.04 31.95
CA PHE A 471 -0.53 -7.03 32.96
C PHE A 471 -1.67 -7.48 33.87
N THR A 472 -2.74 -8.06 33.31
CA THR A 472 -3.89 -8.58 34.07
C THR A 472 -3.48 -9.74 34.99
N ARG A 473 -2.71 -10.71 34.47
CA ARG A 473 -2.10 -11.81 35.26
C ARG A 473 -1.28 -11.26 36.43
N ASN A 474 -0.37 -10.33 36.15
CA ASN A 474 0.51 -9.76 37.17
C ASN A 474 -0.29 -9.00 38.23
N ALA A 475 -1.30 -8.22 37.83
CA ALA A 475 -2.18 -7.50 38.75
C ALA A 475 -2.98 -8.44 39.66
N LEU A 476 -3.51 -9.55 39.12
CA LEU A 476 -4.22 -10.56 39.91
C LEU A 476 -3.31 -11.27 40.91
N TYR A 477 -2.06 -11.61 40.54
CA TYR A 477 -1.09 -12.16 41.49
C TYR A 477 -0.69 -11.14 42.57
N VAL A 478 -0.51 -9.86 42.23
CA VAL A 478 -0.25 -8.81 43.23
C VAL A 478 -1.43 -8.65 44.20
N ALA A 479 -2.66 -8.62 43.70
CA ALA A 479 -3.87 -8.58 44.52
C ALA A 479 -3.99 -9.81 45.43
N THR A 480 -3.68 -11.00 44.91
CA THR A 480 -3.61 -12.26 45.68
C THR A 480 -2.62 -12.15 46.83
N VAL A 481 -1.39 -11.69 46.58
CA VAL A 481 -0.35 -11.56 47.62
C VAL A 481 -0.73 -10.51 48.67
N ILE A 482 -1.30 -9.37 48.25
CA ILE A 482 -1.79 -8.33 49.19
C ILE A 482 -2.89 -8.88 50.08
N LEU A 483 -3.87 -9.61 49.52
CA LEU A 483 -4.96 -10.21 50.29
C LEU A 483 -4.48 -11.36 51.20
N ARG A 484 -3.53 -12.19 50.76
CA ARG A 484 -2.88 -13.21 51.63
C ARG A 484 -2.14 -12.57 52.80
N VAL A 485 -1.43 -11.47 52.59
CA VAL A 485 -0.75 -10.73 53.68
C VAL A 485 -1.77 -10.07 54.62
N ALA A 486 -2.86 -9.49 54.09
CA ALA A 486 -3.93 -8.94 54.90
C ALA A 486 -4.65 -10.03 55.72
N ALA A 487 -4.98 -11.17 55.11
CA ALA A 487 -5.54 -12.35 55.76
C ALA A 487 -4.61 -12.83 56.88
N TYR A 488 -3.32 -13.01 56.59
CA TYR A 488 -2.34 -13.45 57.58
C TYR A 488 -2.24 -12.49 58.79
N ILE A 489 -2.21 -11.17 58.56
CA ILE A 489 -2.16 -10.17 59.63
C ILE A 489 -3.46 -10.18 60.46
N GLN A 490 -4.62 -10.18 59.81
CA GLN A 490 -5.92 -10.19 60.47
C GLN A 490 -6.12 -11.48 61.27
N GLN A 491 -5.93 -12.64 60.65
CA GLN A 491 -6.12 -13.95 61.27
C GLN A 491 -5.09 -14.18 62.38
N SER A 492 -3.85 -13.69 62.26
CA SER A 492 -2.88 -13.67 63.37
C SER A 492 -3.36 -12.79 64.53
N ALA A 493 -4.00 -11.65 64.26
CA ALA A 493 -4.55 -10.79 65.32
C ALA A 493 -5.77 -11.44 66.02
N GLU A 494 -6.64 -12.11 65.27
CA GLU A 494 -7.77 -12.88 65.79
C GLU A 494 -7.29 -14.08 66.65
N ILE A 495 -6.31 -14.86 66.18
CA ILE A 495 -5.75 -16.01 66.91
C ILE A 495 -5.02 -15.59 68.20
N ASN A 496 -4.40 -14.40 68.22
CA ASN A 496 -3.79 -13.82 69.42
C ASN A 496 -4.82 -13.35 70.47
N GLN A 497 -6.09 -13.20 70.10
CA GLN A 497 -7.19 -12.89 71.02
C GLN A 497 -7.92 -14.18 71.43
N ASP A 498 -8.36 -14.97 70.46
CA ASP A 498 -9.05 -16.25 70.64
C ASP A 498 -8.31 -17.38 69.92
N SER A 499 -7.57 -18.19 70.68
CA SER A 499 -6.83 -19.35 70.16
C SER A 499 -7.72 -20.36 69.39
N ALA A 500 -9.02 -20.40 69.71
CA ALA A 500 -10.01 -21.22 68.99
C ALA A 500 -10.28 -20.76 67.54
N ALA A 501 -9.96 -19.51 67.18
CA ALA A 501 -10.21 -18.96 65.85
C ALA A 501 -9.38 -19.60 64.73
N ALA A 502 -8.30 -20.30 65.08
CA ALA A 502 -7.45 -21.05 64.14
C ALA A 502 -8.15 -22.31 63.58
N THR A 503 -9.01 -22.94 64.38
CA THR A 503 -9.59 -24.28 64.10
C THR A 503 -11.03 -24.21 63.55
N ILE A 504 -11.44 -23.06 63.02
CA ILE A 504 -12.78 -22.88 62.43
C ILE A 504 -12.83 -23.57 61.06
N PRO A 505 -13.76 -24.52 60.82
CA PRO A 505 -13.87 -25.20 59.54
C PRO A 505 -14.31 -24.24 58.42
N ARG A 506 -13.81 -24.48 57.21
CA ARG A 506 -13.96 -23.59 56.04
C ARG A 506 -15.41 -23.26 55.67
N GLU A 507 -16.33 -24.19 55.94
CA GLU A 507 -17.78 -24.04 55.75
C GLU A 507 -18.41 -22.92 56.60
N ARG A 508 -17.73 -22.48 57.67
CA ARG A 508 -18.19 -21.46 58.63
C ARG A 508 -17.36 -20.17 58.56
N TRP A 509 -16.52 -20.02 57.54
CA TRP A 509 -15.84 -18.75 57.28
C TRP A 509 -16.85 -17.75 56.67
N PRO A 510 -16.73 -16.44 56.95
CA PRO A 510 -17.62 -15.46 56.35
C PRO A 510 -17.41 -15.38 54.83
N ASP A 511 -18.48 -15.17 54.07
CA ASP A 511 -18.51 -15.15 52.58
C ASP A 511 -17.42 -14.27 51.94
N PHE A 512 -16.99 -13.23 52.64
CA PHE A 512 -16.01 -12.23 52.22
C PHE A 512 -14.69 -12.29 53.00
N ASP A 513 -14.32 -13.42 53.63
CA ASP A 513 -13.00 -13.58 54.26
C ASP A 513 -11.88 -13.34 53.21
N PRO A 514 -10.88 -12.48 53.50
CA PRO A 514 -9.83 -12.14 52.54
C PRO A 514 -9.08 -13.35 51.95
N GLN A 515 -9.01 -14.48 52.67
CA GLN A 515 -8.41 -15.72 52.16
C GLN A 515 -9.22 -16.30 50.98
N LEU A 516 -10.55 -16.35 51.08
CA LEU A 516 -11.40 -16.90 50.02
C LEU A 516 -11.33 -16.04 48.76
N ILE A 517 -11.28 -14.72 48.93
CA ILE A 517 -11.10 -13.76 47.83
C ILE A 517 -9.71 -13.93 47.20
N ALA A 518 -8.66 -14.10 48.01
CA ALA A 518 -7.30 -14.36 47.52
C ALA A 518 -7.23 -15.66 46.70
N GLU A 519 -7.84 -16.76 47.17
CA GLU A 519 -7.89 -18.03 46.44
C GLU A 519 -8.66 -17.92 45.11
N GLY A 520 -9.77 -17.17 45.07
CA GLY A 520 -10.50 -16.88 43.84
C GLY A 520 -9.68 -16.07 42.82
N LEU A 521 -8.97 -15.04 43.27
CA LEU A 521 -8.07 -14.26 42.40
C LEU A 521 -6.85 -15.07 41.95
N PHE A 522 -6.32 -15.97 42.79
CA PHE A 522 -5.25 -16.89 42.44
C PHE A 522 -5.66 -17.86 41.33
N ALA A 523 -6.85 -18.47 41.46
CA ALA A 523 -7.41 -19.34 40.42
C ALA A 523 -7.58 -18.59 39.09
N ALA A 524 -8.10 -17.36 39.12
CA ALA A 524 -8.20 -16.51 37.94
C ALA A 524 -6.82 -16.17 37.33
N ALA A 525 -5.83 -15.83 38.15
CA ALA A 525 -4.46 -15.56 37.70
C ALA A 525 -3.83 -16.79 37.02
N ASN A 526 -4.07 -17.99 37.55
CA ASN A 526 -3.57 -19.25 37.00
C ASN A 526 -4.18 -19.57 35.63
N ILE A 527 -5.46 -19.21 35.39
CA ILE A 527 -6.08 -19.31 34.06
C ILE A 527 -5.38 -18.37 33.06
N PHE A 528 -5.13 -17.10 33.42
CA PHE A 528 -4.39 -16.17 32.55
C PHE A 528 -2.94 -16.62 32.31
N SER A 529 -2.29 -17.23 33.30
CA SER A 529 -0.98 -17.86 33.15
C SER A 529 -0.99 -19.00 32.12
N ALA A 530 -2.00 -19.88 32.15
CA ALA A 530 -2.15 -20.96 31.17
C ALA A 530 -2.44 -20.42 29.75
N LEU A 531 -3.30 -19.41 29.61
CA LEU A 531 -3.64 -18.80 28.31
C LEU A 531 -2.43 -18.21 27.58
N LYS A 532 -1.38 -17.77 28.31
CA LYS A 532 -0.13 -17.26 27.72
C LYS A 532 0.58 -18.28 26.83
N LEU A 533 0.36 -19.59 27.00
CA LEU A 533 0.93 -20.62 26.11
C LEU A 533 0.49 -20.46 24.64
N VAL A 534 -0.70 -19.90 24.39
CA VAL A 534 -1.18 -19.63 23.03
C VAL A 534 -0.25 -18.64 22.30
N HIS A 535 0.41 -17.73 23.02
CA HIS A 535 1.42 -16.84 22.44
C HIS A 535 2.67 -17.59 21.94
N LEU A 536 3.08 -18.68 22.60
CA LEU A 536 4.23 -19.49 22.19
C LEU A 536 3.95 -20.29 20.90
N PHE A 537 2.69 -20.66 20.64
CA PHE A 537 2.29 -21.35 19.41
C PHE A 537 2.54 -20.52 18.15
N SER A 538 2.63 -19.18 18.26
CA SER A 538 2.96 -18.26 17.16
C SER A 538 4.28 -18.57 16.45
N ILE A 539 5.21 -19.29 17.08
CA ILE A 539 6.51 -19.65 16.50
C ILE A 539 6.41 -20.87 15.56
N ASN A 540 5.43 -21.74 15.77
CA ASN A 540 5.25 -22.96 14.98
C ASN A 540 4.68 -22.62 13.58
N PRO A 541 5.30 -23.10 12.47
CA PRO A 541 4.79 -22.88 11.11
C PRO A 541 3.35 -23.27 10.83
N HIS A 542 2.79 -24.22 11.58
CA HIS A 542 1.43 -24.71 11.37
C HIS A 542 0.41 -24.04 12.32
N LEU A 543 0.77 -23.85 13.60
CA LEU A 543 -0.14 -23.26 14.59
C LEU A 543 -0.15 -21.73 14.57
N GLY A 544 0.93 -21.09 14.11
CA GLY A 544 1.05 -19.63 14.12
C GLY A 544 0.05 -18.90 13.23
N PRO A 545 -0.17 -19.28 11.95
CA PRO A 545 -1.21 -18.68 11.12
C PRO A 545 -2.62 -18.80 11.72
N LEU A 546 -2.94 -19.96 12.31
CA LEU A 546 -4.21 -20.25 12.98
C LEU A 546 -4.42 -19.38 14.25
N GLN A 547 -3.35 -19.19 15.04
CA GLN A 547 -3.37 -18.32 16.22
C GLN A 547 -3.55 -16.84 15.85
N ILE A 548 -2.97 -16.40 14.73
CA ILE A 548 -3.12 -15.02 14.22
C ILE A 548 -4.49 -14.77 13.59
N SER A 549 -5.13 -15.76 12.96
CA SER A 549 -6.50 -15.61 12.44
C SER A 549 -7.53 -15.58 13.57
N LEU A 550 -7.43 -16.50 14.54
CA LEU A 550 -8.27 -16.52 15.75
C LEU A 550 -8.25 -15.16 16.47
N GLY A 551 -7.05 -14.66 16.79
CA GLY A 551 -6.89 -13.39 17.51
C GLY A 551 -7.42 -12.14 16.79
N ARG A 552 -7.83 -12.27 15.52
CA ARG A 552 -8.45 -11.19 14.74
C ARG A 552 -9.95 -11.35 14.58
N MET A 553 -10.43 -12.58 14.39
CA MET A 553 -11.87 -12.87 14.42
C MET A 553 -12.50 -12.42 15.74
N VAL A 554 -11.75 -12.47 16.85
CA VAL A 554 -12.16 -11.88 18.15
C VAL A 554 -12.61 -10.41 18.04
N ILE A 555 -12.01 -9.60 17.17
CA ILE A 555 -12.42 -8.19 16.98
C ILE A 555 -13.81 -8.09 16.35
N ASP A 556 -14.16 -9.01 15.44
CA ASP A 556 -15.49 -9.06 14.82
C ASP A 556 -16.52 -9.71 15.77
N ILE A 557 -16.12 -10.75 16.52
CA ILE A 557 -16.92 -11.34 17.60
C ILE A 557 -17.28 -10.29 18.66
N VAL A 558 -16.36 -9.39 19.05
CA VAL A 558 -16.65 -8.32 20.02
C VAL A 558 -17.64 -7.28 19.48
N LYS A 559 -17.57 -6.92 18.19
CA LYS A 559 -18.60 -6.06 17.55
C LYS A 559 -19.98 -6.73 17.60
N PHE A 560 -20.02 -8.04 17.32
CA PHE A 560 -21.25 -8.81 17.35
C PHE A 560 -21.80 -8.99 18.78
N PHE A 561 -20.91 -9.20 19.75
CA PHE A 561 -21.24 -9.34 21.17
C PHE A 561 -21.97 -8.10 21.72
N PHE A 562 -21.62 -6.89 21.26
CA PHE A 562 -22.36 -5.68 21.61
C PHE A 562 -23.85 -5.73 21.20
N ILE A 563 -24.16 -6.27 20.00
CA ILE A 563 -25.53 -6.47 19.53
C ILE A 563 -26.24 -7.52 20.40
N TYR A 564 -25.56 -8.62 20.72
CA TYR A 564 -26.06 -9.65 21.62
C TYR A 564 -26.35 -9.10 23.03
N THR A 565 -25.46 -8.30 23.62
CA THR A 565 -25.68 -7.66 24.94
C THR A 565 -26.88 -6.72 24.92
N LEU A 566 -27.08 -5.95 23.84
CA LEU A 566 -28.27 -5.09 23.68
C LEU A 566 -29.56 -5.91 23.69
N VAL A 567 -29.61 -7.01 22.91
CA VAL A 567 -30.76 -7.92 22.88
C VAL A 567 -31.00 -8.58 24.24
N LEU A 568 -29.95 -9.13 24.86
CA LEU A 568 -30.03 -9.76 26.19
C LEU A 568 -30.54 -8.76 27.24
N PHE A 569 -30.03 -7.54 27.26
CA PHE A 569 -30.45 -6.50 28.20
C PHE A 569 -31.91 -6.08 28.00
N ALA A 570 -32.36 -5.94 26.75
CA ALA A 570 -33.75 -5.61 26.44
C ALA A 570 -34.74 -6.70 26.91
N PHE A 571 -34.42 -7.98 26.64
CA PHE A 571 -35.24 -9.09 27.13
C PHE A 571 -35.14 -9.29 28.65
N ALA A 572 -33.99 -9.00 29.26
CA ALA A 572 -33.83 -9.04 30.72
C ALA A 572 -34.67 -7.98 31.42
N CYS A 573 -34.68 -6.74 30.90
CA CYS A 573 -35.57 -5.68 31.40
C CYS A 573 -37.04 -6.10 31.29
N GLY A 574 -37.44 -6.67 30.15
CA GLY A 574 -38.82 -7.13 29.90
C GLY A 574 -39.26 -8.25 30.85
N LEU A 575 -38.45 -9.30 31.01
CA LEU A 575 -38.78 -10.42 31.91
C LEU A 575 -38.73 -10.03 33.39
N ASN A 576 -37.74 -9.22 33.80
CA ASN A 576 -37.69 -8.70 35.17
C ASN A 576 -38.93 -7.86 35.47
N GLN A 577 -39.32 -6.93 34.58
CA GLN A 577 -40.53 -6.11 34.74
C GLN A 577 -41.83 -6.95 34.81
N LEU A 578 -41.88 -8.10 34.12
CA LEU A 578 -43.04 -9.00 34.13
C LEU A 578 -43.09 -9.92 35.36
N LEU A 579 -41.94 -10.36 35.88
CA LEU A 579 -41.85 -11.46 36.84
C LEU A 579 -41.41 -11.05 38.26
N TRP A 580 -40.86 -9.85 38.49
CA TRP A 580 -40.30 -9.46 39.80
C TRP A 580 -41.26 -9.68 40.98
N TYR A 581 -42.56 -9.40 40.80
CA TYR A 581 -43.58 -9.58 41.83
C TYR A 581 -43.80 -11.07 42.20
N PHE A 582 -43.72 -11.96 41.21
CA PHE A 582 -43.83 -13.41 41.42
C PHE A 582 -42.52 -13.99 41.97
N ALA A 583 -41.37 -13.43 41.57
CA ALA A 583 -40.08 -13.74 42.19
C ALA A 583 -40.05 -13.33 43.67
N GLU A 584 -40.62 -12.18 44.04
CA GLU A 584 -40.75 -11.76 45.45
C GLU A 584 -41.69 -12.65 46.27
N LEU A 585 -42.68 -13.30 45.63
CA LEU A 585 -43.50 -14.34 46.27
C LEU A 585 -42.73 -15.66 46.48
N GLU A 586 -41.95 -16.10 45.48
CA GLU A 586 -41.04 -17.25 45.64
C GLU A 586 -39.94 -16.99 46.68
N ARG A 587 -39.40 -15.76 46.73
CA ARG A 587 -38.42 -15.36 47.74
C ARG A 587 -38.98 -15.50 49.15
N LYS A 588 -40.24 -15.10 49.36
CA LYS A 588 -40.91 -15.28 50.67
C LYS A 588 -41.05 -16.75 51.05
N LYS A 589 -41.23 -17.66 50.10
CA LYS A 589 -41.27 -19.11 50.36
C LYS A 589 -39.91 -19.70 50.72
N CYS A 590 -38.85 -19.25 50.04
CA CYS A 590 -37.47 -19.62 50.39
C CYS A 590 -37.09 -19.26 51.84
N TYR A 591 -37.77 -18.30 52.47
CA TYR A 591 -37.53 -17.83 53.84
C TYR A 591 -38.75 -18.01 54.78
N SER A 592 -39.76 -18.82 54.45
CA SER A 592 -40.97 -18.97 55.29
C SER A 592 -40.96 -20.20 56.22
N ASP A 593 -40.00 -21.10 56.06
CA ASP A 593 -39.99 -22.42 56.71
C ASP A 593 -38.59 -22.69 57.31
N ILE A 594 -38.38 -22.21 58.55
CA ILE A 594 -37.16 -22.29 59.39
C ILE A 594 -36.06 -21.26 59.03
N ASP A 595 -35.33 -20.80 60.05
CA ASP A 595 -34.21 -19.84 59.95
C ASP A 595 -32.98 -20.37 59.17
N GLU A 596 -32.89 -21.69 58.94
CA GLU A 596 -31.91 -22.35 58.09
C GLU A 596 -32.63 -23.24 57.05
N PRO A 597 -32.52 -22.96 55.74
CA PRO A 597 -33.20 -23.75 54.71
C PRO A 597 -32.52 -25.10 54.48
N THR A 598 -33.28 -26.19 54.60
CA THR A 598 -32.78 -27.53 54.24
C THR A 598 -32.75 -27.72 52.71
N TRP A 599 -31.60 -28.17 52.20
CA TRP A 599 -31.25 -28.10 50.78
C TRP A 599 -32.07 -29.00 49.85
N ASP A 600 -32.80 -30.00 50.36
CA ASP A 600 -33.48 -31.01 49.53
C ASP A 600 -34.94 -30.66 49.18
N SER A 601 -35.54 -29.64 49.80
CA SER A 601 -36.96 -29.28 49.59
C SER A 601 -37.23 -27.78 49.39
N ALA A 602 -36.48 -26.89 50.04
CA ALA A 602 -36.61 -25.44 49.86
C ALA A 602 -35.81 -24.90 48.66
N SER A 603 -34.75 -25.62 48.26
CA SER A 603 -33.76 -25.17 47.26
C SER A 603 -34.37 -24.78 45.92
N ASP A 604 -35.37 -25.50 45.42
CA ASP A 604 -35.92 -25.24 44.10
C ASP A 604 -36.69 -23.90 44.05
N SER A 605 -37.40 -23.54 45.13
CA SER A 605 -37.99 -22.19 45.28
C SER A 605 -36.90 -21.12 45.44
N CYS A 606 -35.85 -21.42 46.21
CA CYS A 606 -34.69 -20.54 46.40
C CYS A 606 -33.94 -20.23 45.10
N ILE A 607 -33.81 -21.20 44.21
CA ILE A 607 -33.17 -21.06 42.90
C ILE A 607 -34.12 -20.35 41.91
N ARG A 608 -35.43 -20.67 41.92
CA ARG A 608 -36.44 -20.03 41.06
C ARG A 608 -36.57 -18.53 41.32
N TRP A 609 -36.64 -18.07 42.57
CA TRP A 609 -36.78 -16.62 42.84
C TRP A 609 -35.58 -15.84 42.36
N ARG A 610 -34.36 -16.34 42.61
CA ARG A 610 -33.11 -15.63 42.31
C ARG A 610 -33.04 -15.25 40.83
N ARG A 611 -33.35 -16.19 39.93
CA ARG A 611 -33.29 -16.04 38.46
C ARG A 611 -34.02 -14.80 37.90
N PHE A 612 -35.11 -14.35 38.53
CA PHE A 612 -35.96 -13.25 38.05
C PHE A 612 -36.16 -12.11 39.08
N SER A 613 -35.33 -12.08 40.13
CA SER A 613 -35.43 -11.12 41.23
C SER A 613 -34.82 -9.74 40.95
N SER A 614 -33.83 -9.72 40.06
CA SER A 614 -32.99 -8.57 39.77
C SER A 614 -32.60 -8.59 38.31
N LEU A 615 -32.38 -7.41 37.72
CA LEU A 615 -31.97 -7.25 36.33
C LEU A 615 -30.65 -8.00 36.05
N PHE A 616 -29.70 -8.01 37.00
CA PHE A 616 -28.42 -8.70 36.84
C PHE A 616 -28.59 -10.23 36.84
N GLU A 617 -29.35 -10.79 37.80
CA GLU A 617 -29.65 -12.21 37.85
C GLU A 617 -30.49 -12.67 36.64
N THR A 618 -31.37 -11.81 36.12
CA THR A 618 -32.14 -12.06 34.91
C THR A 618 -31.24 -12.07 33.66
N CYS A 619 -30.29 -11.13 33.56
CA CYS A 619 -29.24 -11.14 32.53
C CYS A 619 -28.41 -12.43 32.58
N GLN A 620 -27.97 -12.84 33.78
CA GLN A 620 -27.22 -14.09 33.99
C GLN A 620 -28.07 -15.32 33.60
N SER A 621 -29.35 -15.34 33.97
CA SER A 621 -30.26 -16.44 33.62
C SER A 621 -30.50 -16.55 32.12
N LEU A 622 -30.68 -15.42 31.42
CA LEU A 622 -30.79 -15.40 29.96
C LEU A 622 -29.48 -15.79 29.25
N PHE A 623 -28.32 -15.40 29.80
CA PHE A 623 -27.03 -15.88 29.33
C PHE A 623 -26.92 -17.41 29.41
N TRP A 624 -27.24 -18.02 30.57
CA TRP A 624 -27.21 -19.48 30.71
C TRP A 624 -28.29 -20.19 29.88
N ALA A 625 -29.45 -19.56 29.65
CA ALA A 625 -30.46 -20.06 28.73
C ALA A 625 -29.93 -20.19 27.29
N SER A 626 -28.98 -19.34 26.87
CA SER A 626 -28.30 -19.45 25.58
C SER A 626 -27.54 -20.76 25.37
N PHE A 627 -27.22 -21.47 26.45
CA PHE A 627 -26.55 -22.78 26.45
C PHE A 627 -27.48 -23.93 26.87
N GLY A 628 -28.79 -23.67 26.98
CA GLY A 628 -29.79 -24.63 27.48
C GLY A 628 -29.83 -24.80 29.00
N GLY A 629 -29.08 -24.00 29.77
CA GLY A 629 -28.97 -24.11 31.23
C GLY A 629 -30.18 -23.62 32.03
N VAL A 630 -31.26 -23.18 31.37
CA VAL A 630 -32.52 -22.74 32.01
C VAL A 630 -33.69 -23.40 31.30
N GLY A 631 -34.33 -24.35 31.98
CA GLY A 631 -35.53 -25.04 31.51
C GLY A 631 -36.80 -24.21 31.67
N ILE A 632 -37.85 -24.60 30.94
CA ILE A 632 -39.20 -24.00 30.95
C ILE A 632 -39.78 -23.97 32.37
N ASP A 633 -39.41 -24.94 33.20
CA ASP A 633 -39.87 -25.14 34.58
C ASP A 633 -39.51 -23.95 35.50
N SER A 634 -38.50 -23.16 35.12
CA SER A 634 -38.15 -21.91 35.82
C SER A 634 -39.24 -20.84 35.73
N PHE A 635 -40.16 -20.94 34.75
CA PHE A 635 -41.32 -20.04 34.61
C PHE A 635 -42.55 -20.51 35.39
N GLU A 636 -42.44 -21.62 36.14
CA GLU A 636 -43.47 -22.07 37.08
C GLU A 636 -43.30 -21.43 38.47
N LEU A 637 -43.52 -20.11 38.52
CA LEU A 637 -43.59 -19.35 39.77
C LEU A 637 -44.99 -19.44 40.37
N THR A 638 -45.09 -19.58 41.69
CA THR A 638 -46.38 -19.77 42.36
C THR A 638 -47.22 -18.49 42.37
N GLY A 639 -48.52 -18.67 42.21
CA GLY A 639 -49.47 -17.56 42.00
C GLY A 639 -49.47 -16.96 40.59
N ILE A 640 -48.59 -17.40 39.67
CA ILE A 640 -48.59 -16.88 38.29
C ILE A 640 -49.90 -17.22 37.57
N LYS A 641 -50.58 -16.20 37.04
CA LYS A 641 -51.79 -16.40 36.23
C LYS A 641 -51.41 -16.85 34.82
N SER A 642 -52.24 -17.69 34.20
CA SER A 642 -52.03 -18.23 32.84
C SER A 642 -51.65 -17.15 31.82
N TYR A 643 -52.27 -15.97 31.88
CA TYR A 643 -51.94 -14.81 31.03
C TYR A 643 -50.50 -14.30 31.21
N THR A 644 -50.04 -14.11 32.45
CA THR A 644 -48.66 -13.68 32.75
C THR A 644 -47.66 -14.77 32.36
N ARG A 645 -47.98 -16.04 32.63
CA ARG A 645 -47.16 -17.19 32.22
C ARG A 645 -47.01 -17.25 30.69
N PHE A 646 -48.10 -17.05 29.94
CA PHE A 646 -48.06 -17.00 28.48
C PHE A 646 -47.11 -15.91 27.97
N TRP A 647 -47.18 -14.69 28.50
CA TRP A 647 -46.25 -13.62 28.12
C TRP A 647 -44.80 -13.92 28.51
N GLY A 648 -44.54 -14.49 29.69
CA GLY A 648 -43.18 -14.89 30.10
C GLY A 648 -42.58 -15.94 29.17
N LEU A 649 -43.34 -16.98 28.84
CA LEU A 649 -42.95 -18.02 27.90
C LEU A 649 -42.80 -17.49 26.47
N LEU A 650 -43.65 -16.54 26.03
CA LEU A 650 -43.56 -15.92 24.71
C LEU A 650 -42.31 -15.02 24.58
N MET A 651 -41.99 -14.24 25.61
CA MET A 651 -40.76 -13.42 25.64
C MET A 651 -39.50 -14.28 25.73
N PHE A 652 -39.51 -15.35 26.53
CA PHE A 652 -38.39 -16.30 26.60
C PHE A 652 -38.22 -17.10 25.29
N GLY A 653 -39.32 -17.56 24.68
CA GLY A 653 -39.30 -18.27 23.40
C GLY A 653 -38.82 -17.39 22.24
N SER A 654 -39.30 -16.14 22.16
CA SER A 654 -38.83 -15.18 21.14
C SER A 654 -37.38 -14.75 21.36
N TYR A 655 -36.93 -14.56 22.62
CA TYR A 655 -35.50 -14.42 22.94
C TYR A 655 -34.70 -15.60 22.42
N SER A 656 -35.16 -16.83 22.68
CA SER A 656 -34.46 -18.07 22.30
C SER A 656 -34.36 -18.23 20.78
N VAL A 657 -35.43 -17.90 20.04
CA VAL A 657 -35.42 -17.87 18.56
C VAL A 657 -34.45 -16.80 18.03
N ILE A 658 -34.53 -15.57 18.54
CA ILE A 658 -33.66 -14.47 18.10
C ILE A 658 -32.19 -14.80 18.41
N ASN A 659 -31.89 -15.31 19.60
CA ASN A 659 -30.53 -15.61 20.01
C ASN A 659 -29.95 -16.85 19.30
N VAL A 660 -30.60 -18.01 19.45
CA VAL A 660 -30.05 -19.30 19.00
C VAL A 660 -30.26 -19.54 17.51
N ILE A 661 -31.34 -19.03 16.90
CA ILE A 661 -31.63 -19.26 15.47
C ILE A 661 -31.17 -18.08 14.60
N VAL A 662 -31.32 -16.83 15.05
CA VAL A 662 -30.93 -15.66 14.22
C VAL A 662 -29.49 -15.23 14.52
N LEU A 663 -29.18 -14.83 15.76
CA LEU A 663 -27.86 -14.25 16.09
C LEU A 663 -26.72 -15.27 15.91
N LEU A 664 -26.87 -16.50 16.41
CA LEU A 664 -25.83 -17.53 16.28
C LEU A 664 -25.49 -17.85 14.80
N ASN A 665 -26.50 -17.97 13.93
CA ASN A 665 -26.28 -18.21 12.50
C ASN A 665 -25.66 -17.00 11.79
N LEU A 666 -26.05 -15.78 12.14
CA LEU A 666 -25.40 -14.56 11.63
C LEU A 666 -23.93 -14.45 12.07
N LEU A 667 -23.61 -14.86 13.31
CA LEU A 667 -22.24 -14.92 13.80
C LEU A 667 -21.40 -15.95 13.04
N ILE A 668 -21.93 -17.15 12.77
CA ILE A 668 -21.25 -18.17 11.94
C ILE A 668 -20.98 -17.62 10.53
N ALA A 669 -21.98 -17.00 9.89
CA ALA A 669 -21.83 -16.42 8.56
C ALA A 669 -20.77 -15.30 8.53
N MET A 670 -20.77 -14.42 9.53
CA MET A 670 -19.79 -13.34 9.66
C MET A 670 -18.38 -13.88 9.90
N MET A 671 -18.21 -14.83 10.83
CA MET A 671 -16.90 -15.45 11.10
C MET A 671 -16.35 -16.21 9.89
N SER A 672 -17.21 -16.90 9.13
CA SER A 672 -16.79 -17.61 7.90
C SER A 672 -16.21 -16.65 6.85
N ASN A 673 -16.91 -15.54 6.59
CA ASN A 673 -16.44 -14.51 5.66
C ASN A 673 -15.18 -13.79 6.18
N SER A 674 -15.13 -13.42 7.47
CA SER A 674 -13.92 -12.84 8.08
C SER A 674 -12.73 -13.80 8.05
N TYR A 675 -12.94 -15.10 8.31
CA TYR A 675 -11.89 -16.12 8.22
C TYR A 675 -11.27 -16.17 6.83
N ALA A 676 -12.09 -16.27 5.77
CA ALA A 676 -11.61 -16.35 4.39
C ALA A 676 -10.76 -15.13 3.98
N ILE A 677 -11.19 -13.92 4.36
CA ILE A 677 -10.46 -12.66 4.08
C ILE A 677 -9.12 -12.60 4.86
N ILE A 678 -9.09 -13.14 6.09
CA ILE A 678 -7.88 -13.20 6.91
C ILE A 678 -6.92 -14.29 6.40
N GLU A 679 -7.44 -15.45 5.98
CA GLU A 679 -6.65 -16.60 5.50
C GLU A 679 -5.81 -16.26 4.27
N GLU A 680 -6.37 -15.52 3.29
CA GLU A 680 -5.64 -15.03 2.11
C GLU A 680 -4.32 -14.32 2.48
N HIS A 681 -4.31 -13.62 3.62
CA HIS A 681 -3.18 -12.82 4.08
C HIS A 681 -2.35 -13.52 5.18
N ALA A 682 -2.86 -14.57 5.81
CA ALA A 682 -2.41 -15.06 7.12
C ALA A 682 -0.91 -15.38 7.21
N ASP A 683 -0.30 -15.98 6.19
CA ASP A 683 1.15 -16.26 6.17
C ASP A 683 2.01 -14.98 6.26
N THR A 684 1.64 -13.92 5.54
CA THR A 684 2.37 -12.64 5.57
C THR A 684 2.30 -11.98 6.95
N GLU A 685 1.18 -12.21 7.65
CA GLU A 685 0.88 -11.57 8.93
C GLU A 685 1.43 -12.37 10.11
N TRP A 686 1.43 -13.69 9.99
CA TRP A 686 2.19 -14.60 10.84
C TRP A 686 3.70 -14.31 10.73
N LYS A 687 4.25 -14.19 9.52
CA LYS A 687 5.67 -13.79 9.33
C LYS A 687 5.98 -12.44 9.97
N PHE A 688 5.08 -11.45 9.86
CA PHE A 688 5.22 -10.17 10.53
C PHE A 688 5.21 -10.31 12.07
N ALA A 689 4.20 -11.00 12.64
CA ALA A 689 4.08 -11.21 14.08
C ALA A 689 5.27 -12.01 14.66
N ARG A 690 5.67 -13.10 14.00
CA ARG A 690 6.87 -13.88 14.32
C ARG A 690 8.14 -13.03 14.27
N THR A 691 8.22 -12.07 13.35
CA THR A 691 9.38 -11.16 13.29
C THR A 691 9.37 -10.13 14.41
N LYS A 692 8.21 -9.59 14.82
CA LYS A 692 8.10 -8.77 16.05
C LYS A 692 8.61 -9.58 17.26
N LEU A 693 8.19 -10.84 17.38
CA LEU A 693 8.62 -11.74 18.45
C LEU A 693 10.11 -12.11 18.38
N TRP A 694 10.70 -12.24 17.19
CA TRP A 694 12.15 -12.49 17.06
C TRP A 694 13.00 -11.27 17.43
N MET A 695 12.50 -10.05 17.17
CA MET A 695 13.22 -8.80 17.47
C MET A 695 13.48 -8.58 18.96
N SER A 696 12.52 -8.88 19.84
CA SER A 696 12.71 -8.71 21.29
C SER A 696 13.83 -9.58 21.86
N TYR A 697 14.11 -10.74 21.24
CA TYR A 697 15.26 -11.59 21.60
C TYR A 697 16.56 -11.23 20.86
N PHE A 698 16.55 -10.36 19.84
CA PHE A 698 17.78 -9.89 19.19
C PHE A 698 18.51 -8.83 20.01
N GLU A 699 17.80 -7.93 20.71
CA GLU A 699 18.42 -6.92 21.57
C GLU A 699 19.22 -7.57 22.72
N GLU A 700 20.34 -6.96 23.16
CA GLU A 700 21.18 -7.52 24.22
C GLU A 700 20.58 -7.41 25.65
N GLY A 701 19.31 -7.02 25.76
CA GLY A 701 18.50 -7.08 26.99
C GLY A 701 18.02 -8.50 27.36
N ASN A 702 17.36 -8.58 28.53
CA ASN A 702 16.69 -9.75 29.12
C ASN A 702 17.26 -11.12 28.71
N THR A 703 18.55 -11.34 28.96
CA THR A 703 19.21 -12.63 28.71
C THR A 703 18.89 -13.69 29.75
N LEU A 704 18.51 -13.28 30.97
CA LEU A 704 18.06 -14.16 32.05
C LEU A 704 16.53 -14.12 32.13
N PRO A 705 15.84 -15.27 32.26
CA PRO A 705 14.41 -15.32 32.50
C PRO A 705 14.08 -15.05 33.98
N PRO A 706 12.82 -14.75 34.31
CA PRO A 706 12.26 -15.00 35.64
C PRO A 706 12.53 -16.47 36.04
N PRO A 707 13.03 -16.76 37.26
CA PRO A 707 13.22 -15.84 38.39
C PRO A 707 14.60 -15.16 38.41
N PHE A 708 15.58 -15.67 37.66
CA PHE A 708 16.98 -15.21 37.68
C PHE A 708 17.18 -13.73 37.28
N ASN A 709 16.21 -13.13 36.60
CA ASN A 709 16.16 -11.70 36.26
C ASN A 709 16.18 -10.76 37.49
N ILE A 710 15.80 -11.23 38.69
CA ILE A 710 15.83 -10.43 39.94
C ILE A 710 17.27 -10.05 40.33
N LEU A 711 18.28 -10.86 39.99
CA LEU A 711 19.65 -10.66 40.43
C LEU A 711 20.38 -9.63 39.53
N PRO A 712 20.81 -8.47 40.07
CA PRO A 712 21.43 -7.42 39.26
C PRO A 712 22.77 -7.88 38.68
N HIS A 713 22.91 -7.80 37.36
CA HIS A 713 24.11 -8.25 36.66
C HIS A 713 25.35 -7.43 37.10
N PRO A 714 26.49 -8.03 37.49
CA PRO A 714 27.68 -7.30 37.99
C PRO A 714 28.21 -6.17 37.10
N LYS A 715 27.96 -6.23 35.78
CA LYS A 715 28.26 -5.13 34.85
C LYS A 715 27.45 -3.86 35.11
N LEU A 716 26.21 -3.99 35.59
CA LEU A 716 25.36 -2.86 35.96
C LEU A 716 25.92 -2.16 37.20
N LEU A 717 26.32 -2.94 38.22
CA LEU A 717 26.96 -2.43 39.44
C LEU A 717 28.21 -1.60 39.11
N MET A 718 29.13 -2.13 38.29
CA MET A 718 30.32 -1.37 37.86
C MET A 718 30.00 -0.16 36.97
N ARG A 719 28.83 -0.12 36.31
CA ARG A 719 28.37 1.03 35.53
C ARG A 719 27.79 2.12 36.42
N CYS A 720 27.09 1.76 37.49
CA CYS A 720 26.69 2.67 38.57
C CYS A 720 27.92 3.25 39.30
N CYS A 721 28.98 2.47 39.47
CA CYS A 721 30.28 2.94 39.99
C CYS A 721 31.11 3.78 38.98
N GLY A 722 30.52 4.21 37.85
CA GLY A 722 31.05 5.28 36.99
C GLY A 722 32.25 4.94 36.09
N VAL A 723 32.76 3.70 36.08
CA VAL A 723 34.03 3.35 35.41
C VAL A 723 33.89 3.13 33.88
N GLN A 724 33.42 4.12 33.13
CA GLN A 724 33.57 4.19 31.67
C GLN A 724 33.82 5.62 31.15
N ARG A 725 35.08 5.96 30.87
CA ARG A 725 35.46 7.20 30.16
C ARG A 725 35.11 7.11 28.67
N LYS A 726 34.21 7.97 28.20
CA LYS A 726 33.91 8.14 26.75
C LYS A 726 35.04 8.90 26.04
N SER A 727 35.96 8.18 25.43
CA SER A 727 36.82 8.71 24.34
C SER A 727 36.19 8.40 22.96
N MET A 728 36.88 8.76 21.86
CA MET A 728 36.60 8.35 20.47
C MET A 728 35.54 9.13 19.64
N SER A 729 35.30 10.41 19.93
CA SER A 729 34.43 11.27 19.10
C SER A 729 34.89 11.47 17.64
N LYS A 730 36.21 11.53 17.35
CA LYS A 730 36.72 11.73 15.97
C LYS A 730 36.74 10.47 15.09
N ARG A 731 36.71 9.26 15.66
CA ARG A 731 36.78 8.00 14.88
C ARG A 731 35.40 7.47 14.48
N SER A 732 34.33 7.90 15.14
CA SER A 732 32.95 7.56 14.78
C SER A 732 32.48 8.30 13.52
N SER A 733 32.77 9.59 13.36
CA SER A 733 32.30 10.39 12.21
C SER A 733 32.82 9.88 10.86
N ILE A 734 34.08 9.42 10.80
CA ILE A 734 34.67 8.79 9.60
C ILE A 734 33.95 7.46 9.29
N ARG A 735 33.70 6.63 10.31
CA ARG A 735 32.92 5.40 10.16
C ARG A 735 31.49 5.69 9.69
N ARG A 736 30.84 6.73 10.22
CA ARG A 736 29.48 7.12 9.85
C ARG A 736 29.40 7.52 8.38
N ARG A 737 30.32 8.38 7.89
CA ARG A 737 30.44 8.72 6.45
C ARG A 737 30.69 7.51 5.56
N ALA A 738 31.47 6.53 6.02
CA ALA A 738 31.66 5.27 5.29
C ALA A 738 30.38 4.41 5.25
N ARG A 739 29.57 4.39 6.33
CA ARG A 739 28.24 3.74 6.34
C ARG A 739 27.27 4.46 5.39
N GLU A 740 27.16 5.79 5.50
CA GLU A 740 26.37 6.68 4.63
C GLU A 740 26.70 6.44 3.14
N HIS A 741 27.97 6.51 2.76
CA HIS A 741 28.40 6.30 1.38
C HIS A 741 28.13 4.87 0.91
N LYS A 742 28.41 3.85 1.73
CA LYS A 742 28.14 2.45 1.35
C LYS A 742 26.64 2.21 1.11
N TYR A 743 25.79 2.74 1.99
CA TYR A 743 24.34 2.69 1.82
C TYR A 743 23.91 3.43 0.54
N GLY A 744 24.40 4.65 0.31
CA GLY A 744 24.09 5.41 -0.91
C GLY A 744 24.52 4.71 -2.21
N SER A 745 25.68 4.04 -2.22
CA SER A 745 26.10 3.21 -3.35
C SER A 745 25.19 2.00 -3.59
N VAL A 746 24.79 1.31 -2.52
CA VAL A 746 23.83 0.18 -2.61
C VAL A 746 22.46 0.67 -3.07
N MET A 747 21.95 1.76 -2.51
CA MET A 747 20.63 2.30 -2.85
C MET A 747 20.57 2.77 -4.32
N LYS A 748 21.59 3.47 -4.82
CA LYS A 748 21.69 3.84 -6.25
C LYS A 748 21.69 2.61 -7.17
N ALA A 749 22.39 1.54 -6.79
CA ALA A 749 22.39 0.30 -7.55
C ALA A 749 21.03 -0.43 -7.53
N LEU A 750 20.26 -0.33 -6.44
CA LEU A 750 18.91 -0.90 -6.33
C LEU A 750 17.88 -0.09 -7.11
N ILE A 751 17.91 1.25 -7.00
CA ILE A 751 17.06 2.15 -7.79
C ILE A 751 17.31 1.92 -9.28
N TRP A 752 18.57 1.86 -9.72
CA TRP A 752 18.90 1.60 -11.12
C TRP A 752 18.36 0.23 -11.61
N ARG A 753 18.54 -0.85 -10.83
CA ARG A 753 17.95 -2.16 -11.15
C ARG A 753 16.42 -2.12 -11.21
N TYR A 754 15.78 -1.40 -10.27
CA TYR A 754 14.34 -1.26 -10.19
C TYR A 754 13.77 -0.51 -11.40
N VAL A 755 14.38 0.63 -11.76
CA VAL A 755 13.99 1.45 -12.92
C VAL A 755 14.15 0.62 -14.21
N VAL A 756 15.31 0.00 -14.45
CA VAL A 756 15.53 -0.86 -15.64
C VAL A 756 14.53 -2.01 -15.70
N ASN A 757 14.19 -2.64 -14.57
CA ASN A 757 13.16 -3.67 -14.53
C ASN A 757 11.75 -3.11 -14.80
N ALA A 758 11.45 -1.88 -14.36
CA ALA A 758 10.17 -1.23 -14.60
C ALA A 758 9.98 -0.84 -16.08
N HIS A 759 11.02 -0.31 -16.74
CA HIS A 759 10.99 -0.10 -18.20
C HIS A 759 10.82 -1.44 -18.94
N SER A 760 11.54 -2.49 -18.55
CA SER A 760 11.40 -3.81 -19.19
C SER A 760 10.05 -4.50 -18.90
N GLU A 761 9.35 -4.14 -17.82
CA GLU A 761 7.96 -4.55 -17.60
C GLU A 761 6.98 -3.76 -18.50
N HIS A 762 7.26 -2.48 -18.78
CA HIS A 762 6.49 -1.64 -19.71
C HIS A 762 6.66 -2.06 -21.18
N GLU A 763 7.88 -2.37 -21.61
CA GLU A 763 8.21 -2.97 -22.94
C GLU A 763 7.51 -4.31 -23.20
N MET A 764 6.93 -4.94 -22.16
CA MET A 764 6.24 -6.23 -22.22
C MET A 764 4.70 -6.08 -22.12
N GLU A 765 4.18 -4.86 -22.10
CA GLU A 765 2.74 -4.60 -22.19
C GLU A 765 2.19 -4.90 -23.62
N PRO A 766 0.90 -5.26 -23.75
CA PRO A 766 0.34 -5.65 -25.04
C PRO A 766 0.04 -4.42 -25.91
N VAL A 767 0.48 -4.49 -27.17
CA VAL A 767 0.23 -3.47 -28.23
C VAL A 767 -1.23 -3.01 -28.21
N THR A 768 -1.46 -1.70 -28.13
CA THR A 768 -2.78 -1.09 -27.96
C THR A 768 -3.41 -0.70 -29.30
N GLU A 769 -4.59 -0.05 -29.30
CA GLU A 769 -5.15 0.52 -30.54
C GLU A 769 -4.45 1.82 -30.93
N ASP A 770 -3.76 2.48 -29.99
CA ASP A 770 -3.22 3.82 -30.16
C ASP A 770 -1.80 3.78 -30.76
N ASP A 771 -0.95 2.81 -30.41
CA ASP A 771 0.33 2.50 -31.12
C ASP A 771 0.09 2.05 -32.59
N ILE A 772 -1.06 1.43 -32.87
CA ILE A 772 -1.50 1.16 -34.26
C ILE A 772 -1.97 2.45 -34.95
N HIS A 773 -2.38 3.47 -34.19
CA HIS A 773 -2.79 4.77 -34.71
C HIS A 773 -1.60 5.71 -34.96
N GLU A 774 -0.59 5.69 -34.09
CA GLU A 774 0.76 6.27 -34.23
C GLU A 774 1.40 5.84 -35.56
N LEU A 775 1.64 4.53 -35.73
CA LEU A 775 2.23 3.98 -36.96
C LEU A 775 1.45 4.36 -38.23
N LYS A 776 0.12 4.50 -38.12
CA LYS A 776 -0.75 4.95 -39.22
C LYS A 776 -0.68 6.47 -39.46
N SER A 777 -0.41 7.26 -38.42
CA SER A 777 -0.11 8.70 -38.50
C SER A 777 1.16 8.91 -39.34
N ASP A 778 2.22 8.19 -39.00
CA ASP A 778 3.52 8.27 -39.67
C ASP A 778 3.45 7.87 -41.15
N PHE A 779 2.83 6.73 -41.48
CA PHE A 779 2.59 6.36 -42.88
C PHE A 779 1.72 7.39 -43.63
N SER A 780 0.85 8.13 -42.94
CA SER A 780 0.06 9.21 -43.56
C SER A 780 0.89 10.47 -43.80
N SER A 781 1.75 10.84 -42.85
CA SER A 781 2.69 11.97 -42.88
C SER A 781 3.77 11.76 -43.96
N TRP A 782 4.47 10.63 -43.91
CA TRP A 782 5.50 10.25 -44.89
C TRP A 782 4.97 10.24 -46.33
N ARG A 783 3.74 9.73 -46.54
CA ARG A 783 3.06 9.79 -47.85
C ARG A 783 2.77 11.23 -48.29
N CYS A 784 2.36 12.12 -47.38
CA CYS A 784 2.16 13.55 -47.69
C CYS A 784 3.48 14.24 -48.08
N GLU A 785 4.55 13.98 -47.33
CA GLU A 785 5.88 14.54 -47.60
C GLU A 785 6.43 14.05 -48.95
N LEU A 786 6.40 12.74 -49.19
CA LEU A 786 6.83 12.12 -50.45
C LEU A 786 6.08 12.72 -51.65
N LEU A 787 4.76 12.93 -51.54
CA LEU A 787 3.98 13.57 -52.58
C LEU A 787 4.37 15.05 -52.81
N GLU A 788 4.70 15.83 -51.78
CA GLU A 788 5.26 17.17 -52.00
C GLU A 788 6.66 17.12 -52.64
N ILE A 789 7.54 16.19 -52.24
CA ILE A 789 8.87 16.04 -52.84
C ILE A 789 8.75 15.71 -54.34
N LEU A 790 7.90 14.75 -54.71
CA LEU A 790 7.65 14.40 -56.11
C LEU A 790 7.10 15.59 -56.91
N LYS A 791 6.11 16.31 -56.35
CA LYS A 791 5.49 17.50 -56.95
C LYS A 791 6.44 18.67 -57.09
N ARG A 792 7.33 18.89 -56.11
CA ARG A 792 8.40 19.90 -56.13
C ARG A 792 9.46 19.60 -57.18
N ASN A 793 9.70 18.31 -57.44
CA ASN A 793 10.56 17.83 -58.53
C ASN A 793 9.86 17.80 -59.90
N GLY A 794 8.62 18.31 -60.01
CA GLY A 794 7.91 18.49 -61.27
C GLY A 794 7.17 17.24 -61.80
N MET A 795 7.05 16.18 -61.00
CA MET A 795 6.25 14.99 -61.37
C MET A 795 4.76 15.23 -61.09
N ASP A 796 3.89 14.69 -61.95
CA ASP A 796 2.44 14.76 -61.76
C ASP A 796 1.99 13.78 -60.67
N THR A 797 1.42 14.33 -59.59
CA THR A 797 0.87 13.57 -58.46
C THR A 797 -0.66 13.47 -58.50
N GLY A 798 -1.34 14.01 -59.52
CA GLY A 798 -2.80 14.13 -59.54
C GLY A 798 -3.56 12.79 -59.46
N GLY A 799 -2.96 11.71 -59.99
CA GLY A 799 -3.50 10.35 -59.86
C GLY A 799 -3.41 9.74 -58.45
N ALA A 800 -2.57 10.29 -57.57
CA ALA A 800 -2.44 9.85 -56.18
C ALA A 800 -3.44 10.55 -55.24
N ASP A 801 -3.98 11.72 -55.63
CA ASP A 801 -4.98 12.43 -54.83
C ASP A 801 -6.39 11.82 -54.96
N THR A 802 -6.72 11.26 -56.13
CA THR A 802 -8.05 10.66 -56.39
C THR A 802 -8.24 9.30 -55.70
N SER A 803 -7.18 8.49 -55.56
CA SER A 803 -7.22 7.20 -54.87
C SER A 803 -7.39 7.31 -53.35
N ASN A 804 -6.98 8.43 -52.75
CA ASN A 804 -7.12 8.69 -51.30
C ASN A 804 -8.57 8.62 -50.79
N SER A 805 -9.57 8.82 -51.67
CA SER A 805 -11.00 8.80 -51.31
C SER A 805 -11.50 7.43 -50.82
N THR A 806 -10.84 6.32 -51.20
CA THR A 806 -11.40 4.96 -51.01
C THR A 806 -10.90 4.23 -49.75
N VAL A 807 -9.72 4.59 -49.20
CA VAL A 807 -9.00 3.78 -48.18
C VAL A 807 -8.88 4.46 -46.79
N LEU A 808 -9.77 5.38 -46.44
CA LEU A 808 -9.78 5.95 -45.08
C LEU A 808 -10.30 4.93 -44.04
N GLY A 809 -9.61 4.81 -42.89
CA GLY A 809 -9.98 3.91 -41.80
C GLY A 809 -11.34 4.22 -41.15
N LYS A 810 -11.96 3.26 -40.46
CA LYS A 810 -13.32 3.41 -39.89
C LYS A 810 -13.41 4.53 -38.83
N LYS A 811 -12.43 4.65 -37.93
CA LYS A 811 -12.31 5.78 -36.95
C LYS A 811 -12.20 7.12 -37.68
N MET A 812 -11.23 7.27 -38.58
CA MET A 812 -11.00 8.47 -39.41
C MET A 812 -12.26 8.90 -40.19
N ARG A 813 -12.95 7.95 -40.87
CA ARG A 813 -14.25 8.23 -41.52
C ARG A 813 -15.38 8.57 -40.55
N VAL A 814 -15.30 8.20 -39.28
CA VAL A 814 -16.27 8.65 -38.25
C VAL A 814 -15.93 10.06 -37.78
N TRP A 815 -14.65 10.38 -37.54
CA TRP A 815 -14.24 11.71 -37.12
C TRP A 815 -14.43 12.76 -38.22
N GLU A 816 -14.00 12.51 -39.46
CA GLU A 816 -14.25 13.41 -40.60
C GLU A 816 -15.75 13.69 -40.78
N ARG A 817 -16.62 12.69 -40.55
CA ARG A 817 -18.08 12.88 -40.54
C ARG A 817 -18.64 13.56 -39.30
N ARG A 818 -17.93 13.64 -38.17
CA ARG A 818 -18.31 14.45 -37.00
C ARG A 818 -17.91 15.91 -37.21
N LEU A 819 -16.65 16.14 -37.58
CA LEU A 819 -16.09 17.46 -37.85
C LEU A 819 -16.82 18.17 -38.99
N MET A 820 -17.09 17.47 -40.11
CA MET A 820 -17.76 18.06 -41.28
C MET A 820 -19.29 18.18 -41.13
N LYS A 821 -19.90 17.62 -40.07
CA LYS A 821 -21.36 17.70 -39.82
C LYS A 821 -21.73 18.46 -38.55
N ASP A 822 -20.76 19.11 -37.89
CA ASP A 822 -20.97 19.86 -36.65
C ASP A 822 -21.72 19.04 -35.58
N PHE A 823 -21.07 18.00 -35.04
CA PHE A 823 -21.65 17.22 -33.94
C PHE A 823 -21.74 18.04 -32.65
N GLN A 824 -22.82 18.80 -32.51
CA GLN A 824 -23.15 19.58 -31.33
C GLN A 824 -23.76 18.69 -30.24
N VAL A 825 -23.21 18.74 -29.04
CA VAL A 825 -23.87 18.24 -27.83
C VAL A 825 -24.82 19.34 -27.38
N ALA A 826 -26.11 19.21 -27.75
CA ALA A 826 -27.10 20.24 -27.47
C ALA A 826 -27.27 20.49 -25.96
N SER A 827 -27.25 21.76 -25.56
CA SER A 827 -27.75 22.20 -24.25
C SER A 827 -29.25 21.94 -24.16
N LEU A 828 -29.74 21.59 -22.97
CA LEU A 828 -31.17 21.51 -22.63
C LEU A 828 -31.62 22.71 -21.75
N ALA A 829 -30.86 23.80 -21.82
CA ALA A 829 -31.22 25.10 -21.26
C ALA A 829 -30.92 26.19 -22.31
N ASP A 830 -31.83 27.16 -22.42
CA ASP A 830 -31.67 28.35 -23.26
C ASP A 830 -30.42 29.15 -22.85
N ASP A 831 -29.84 29.89 -23.79
CA ASP A 831 -28.51 30.49 -23.62
C ASP A 831 -28.46 31.48 -22.44
N PRO A 832 -27.67 31.23 -21.37
CA PRO A 832 -27.52 32.17 -20.27
C PRO A 832 -26.81 33.47 -20.72
N ILE A 833 -26.24 33.49 -21.93
CA ILE A 833 -25.69 34.68 -22.58
C ILE A 833 -26.81 35.65 -22.95
N GLU A 834 -27.94 35.17 -23.49
CA GLU A 834 -29.11 36.02 -23.75
C GLU A 834 -29.76 36.46 -22.43
N GLU A 835 -29.94 35.55 -21.46
CA GLU A 835 -30.51 35.93 -20.15
C GLU A 835 -29.60 36.96 -19.44
N MET A 836 -28.27 36.82 -19.45
CA MET A 836 -27.35 37.81 -18.88
C MET A 836 -27.38 39.15 -19.62
N GLN A 837 -27.46 39.16 -20.96
CA GLN A 837 -27.59 40.42 -21.72
C GLN A 837 -28.94 41.12 -21.46
N HIS A 838 -30.02 40.36 -21.23
CA HIS A 838 -31.30 40.90 -20.75
C HIS A 838 -31.29 41.33 -19.27
N LEU A 839 -30.39 40.78 -18.44
CA LEU A 839 -30.22 41.21 -17.04
C LEU A 839 -29.32 42.44 -16.91
N GLU A 840 -28.37 42.69 -17.81
CA GLU A 840 -27.57 43.92 -17.80
C GLU A 840 -28.33 45.12 -18.40
N ASN A 841 -29.04 44.93 -19.51
CA ASN A 841 -29.76 46.01 -20.20
C ASN A 841 -31.18 46.21 -19.64
N PRO A 842 -31.49 47.33 -18.95
CA PRO A 842 -32.84 47.58 -18.44
C PRO A 842 -33.84 47.86 -19.58
N PRO A 843 -35.05 47.27 -19.57
CA PRO A 843 -36.16 47.81 -20.33
C PRO A 843 -36.59 49.16 -19.72
N GLU A 844 -37.01 50.11 -20.55
CA GLU A 844 -37.19 51.53 -20.14
C GLU A 844 -38.30 51.75 -19.09
N ASN A 845 -39.22 50.80 -18.93
CA ASN A 845 -40.31 50.83 -17.95
C ASN A 845 -40.31 49.57 -17.06
N GLU A 846 -39.38 49.50 -16.11
CA GLU A 846 -39.22 48.36 -15.19
C GLU A 846 -39.81 48.65 -13.79
N GLU A 847 -40.65 47.75 -13.26
CA GLU A 847 -41.14 47.83 -11.88
C GLU A 847 -40.01 47.75 -10.85
N ILE A 848 -40.14 48.50 -9.75
CA ILE A 848 -39.19 48.49 -8.62
C ILE A 848 -38.93 47.07 -8.11
N ALA A 849 -39.96 46.22 -8.02
CA ALA A 849 -39.83 44.83 -7.57
C ALA A 849 -39.13 43.91 -8.60
N ALA A 850 -39.19 44.22 -9.90
CA ALA A 850 -38.41 43.52 -10.93
C ALA A 850 -36.95 43.98 -10.88
N LYS A 851 -36.71 45.29 -10.79
CA LYS A 851 -35.38 45.90 -10.63
C LYS A 851 -34.60 45.34 -9.44
N TRP A 852 -35.23 45.22 -8.27
CA TRP A 852 -34.61 44.59 -7.10
C TRP A 852 -34.29 43.10 -7.31
N ARG A 853 -35.17 42.32 -7.96
CA ARG A 853 -34.88 40.92 -8.32
C ARG A 853 -33.71 40.81 -9.30
N ARG A 854 -33.62 41.71 -10.28
CA ARG A 854 -32.51 41.79 -11.25
C ARG A 854 -31.19 42.10 -10.57
N ILE A 855 -31.16 43.14 -9.74
CA ILE A 855 -29.98 43.54 -8.95
C ILE A 855 -29.57 42.42 -7.98
N ALA A 856 -30.51 41.74 -7.31
CA ALA A 856 -30.21 40.62 -6.44
C ALA A 856 -29.60 39.42 -7.21
N ARG A 857 -30.15 39.06 -8.38
CA ARG A 857 -29.58 38.01 -9.24
C ARG A 857 -28.17 38.36 -9.72
N LEU A 858 -27.97 39.59 -10.22
CA LEU A 858 -26.65 40.10 -10.62
C LEU A 858 -25.64 40.11 -9.46
N ALA A 859 -26.07 40.49 -8.24
CA ALA A 859 -25.23 40.50 -7.06
C ALA A 859 -24.85 39.07 -6.63
N VAL A 860 -25.77 38.11 -6.68
CA VAL A 860 -25.47 36.69 -6.44
C VAL A 860 -24.44 36.17 -7.45
N LEU A 861 -24.66 36.40 -8.75
CA LEU A 861 -23.72 35.97 -9.80
C LEU A 861 -22.34 36.60 -9.63
N LYS A 862 -22.24 37.92 -9.43
CA LYS A 862 -20.95 38.61 -9.20
C LYS A 862 -20.27 38.19 -7.89
N SER A 863 -21.05 37.88 -6.84
CA SER A 863 -20.50 37.33 -5.59
C SER A 863 -19.93 35.91 -5.76
N ALA A 864 -20.46 35.14 -6.70
CA ALA A 864 -19.94 33.82 -7.06
C ALA A 864 -18.71 33.94 -7.98
N GLU A 865 -18.73 34.85 -8.96
CA GLU A 865 -17.58 35.16 -9.84
C GLU A 865 -16.35 35.55 -9.01
N HIS A 866 -16.52 36.48 -8.07
CA HIS A 866 -15.47 36.93 -7.15
C HIS A 866 -14.98 35.85 -6.18
N ARG A 867 -15.82 34.85 -5.82
CA ARG A 867 -15.38 33.69 -5.04
C ARG A 867 -14.54 32.74 -5.89
N TRP A 868 -14.95 32.47 -7.13
CA TRP A 868 -14.21 31.60 -8.05
C TRP A 868 -12.86 32.17 -8.43
N THR A 869 -12.76 33.47 -8.76
CA THR A 869 -11.46 34.11 -9.02
C THR A 869 -10.56 34.06 -7.80
N GLN A 870 -11.05 34.43 -6.61
CA GLN A 870 -10.26 34.33 -5.38
C GLN A 870 -9.78 32.90 -5.07
N VAL A 871 -10.59 31.86 -5.33
CA VAL A 871 -10.14 30.47 -5.14
C VAL A 871 -9.08 30.09 -6.18
N ILE A 872 -9.17 30.58 -7.42
CA ILE A 872 -8.14 30.39 -8.45
C ILE A 872 -6.84 31.13 -8.07
N ASP A 873 -6.89 32.42 -7.73
CA ASP A 873 -5.71 33.24 -7.42
C ASP A 873 -4.86 32.63 -6.28
N ASN A 874 -5.50 32.11 -5.22
CA ASN A 874 -4.78 31.45 -4.13
C ASN A 874 -4.00 30.19 -4.59
N THR A 875 -4.47 29.49 -5.64
CA THR A 875 -3.84 28.27 -6.17
C THR A 875 -2.68 28.54 -7.14
N VAL A 876 -2.49 29.78 -7.62
CA VAL A 876 -1.39 30.16 -8.52
C VAL A 876 -0.04 30.34 -7.78
N THR A 877 -0.07 30.36 -6.43
CA THR A 877 1.05 30.80 -5.57
C THR A 877 2.27 29.85 -5.49
N LYS A 878 3.06 29.78 -6.58
CA LYS A 878 4.53 29.62 -6.69
C LYS A 878 4.89 29.06 -8.07
N SER A 879 5.82 29.73 -8.76
CA SER A 879 6.54 29.21 -9.93
C SER A 879 7.12 27.80 -9.64
N GLN A 880 6.56 26.76 -10.24
CA GLN A 880 7.06 25.39 -10.03
C GLN A 880 8.25 25.04 -10.91
N ILE A 881 8.22 25.39 -12.21
CA ILE A 881 9.32 25.10 -13.14
C ILE A 881 10.43 26.15 -12.99
N GLY A 882 11.70 25.74 -13.05
CA GLY A 882 12.87 26.61 -13.02
C GLY A 882 13.40 26.96 -14.42
N ARG A 883 14.74 27.05 -14.54
CA ARG A 883 15.46 27.18 -15.83
C ARG A 883 16.32 25.94 -16.06
N SER A 884 16.37 25.47 -17.30
CA SER A 884 17.29 24.43 -17.75
C SER A 884 18.75 24.90 -17.62
N ASN A 885 19.57 24.11 -16.91
CA ASN A 885 21.02 24.31 -16.84
C ASN A 885 21.79 23.51 -17.92
N ASN A 886 21.09 22.80 -18.81
CA ASN A 886 21.71 21.96 -19.82
C ASN A 886 22.21 22.79 -21.02
N ARG A 887 23.49 22.61 -21.38
CA ARG A 887 24.12 23.29 -22.53
C ARG A 887 23.51 22.92 -23.88
N VAL A 888 22.91 21.75 -24.01
CA VAL A 888 22.18 21.34 -25.22
C VAL A 888 20.88 22.12 -25.28
N SER A 889 20.08 22.08 -24.22
CA SER A 889 18.80 22.78 -24.13
C SER A 889 18.93 24.30 -24.33
N LEU A 890 19.92 24.95 -23.72
CA LEU A 890 20.22 26.37 -23.98
C LEU A 890 20.59 26.68 -25.45
N ARG A 891 21.12 25.71 -26.19
CA ARG A 891 21.40 25.84 -27.63
C ARG A 891 20.14 25.61 -28.46
N ASN A 892 19.34 24.61 -28.12
CA ASN A 892 18.06 24.32 -28.76
C ASN A 892 17.11 25.51 -28.59
N GLN A 893 16.98 26.04 -27.37
CA GLN A 893 16.25 27.26 -27.04
C GLN A 893 16.69 28.47 -27.90
N ALA A 894 18.00 28.65 -28.10
CA ALA A 894 18.54 29.72 -28.94
C ALA A 894 18.29 29.48 -30.45
N ASN A 895 18.29 28.22 -30.90
CA ASN A 895 17.89 27.85 -32.26
C ASN A 895 16.39 28.09 -32.48
N LEU A 896 15.53 27.65 -31.55
CA LEU A 896 14.08 27.84 -31.61
C LEU A 896 13.71 29.33 -31.62
N LYS A 897 14.34 30.17 -30.79
CA LYS A 897 14.16 31.64 -30.84
C LYS A 897 14.52 32.22 -32.22
N ARG A 898 15.60 31.74 -32.85
CA ARG A 898 15.99 32.14 -34.22
C ARG A 898 14.99 31.66 -35.28
N VAL A 899 14.60 30.39 -35.25
CA VAL A 899 13.66 29.79 -36.22
C VAL A 899 12.27 30.45 -36.11
N MET A 900 11.80 30.76 -34.90
CA MET A 900 10.58 31.54 -34.69
C MET A 900 10.69 32.96 -35.26
N GLU A 901 11.84 33.63 -35.09
CA GLU A 901 12.05 34.97 -35.64
C GLU A 901 12.21 34.96 -37.16
N GLU A 902 12.89 33.96 -37.72
CA GLU A 902 13.07 33.75 -39.16
C GLU A 902 11.74 33.39 -39.83
N ALA A 903 10.95 32.47 -39.26
CA ALA A 903 9.61 32.17 -39.74
C ALA A 903 8.68 33.38 -39.65
N ARG A 904 8.79 34.20 -38.58
CA ARG A 904 8.09 35.49 -38.47
C ARG A 904 8.50 36.44 -39.60
N ARG A 905 9.80 36.63 -39.85
CA ARG A 905 10.33 37.46 -40.96
C ARG A 905 9.84 36.94 -42.32
N LEU A 906 10.04 35.67 -42.64
CA LEU A 906 9.61 35.05 -43.91
C LEU A 906 8.09 35.19 -44.12
N SER A 907 7.27 34.97 -43.08
CA SER A 907 5.81 35.14 -43.16
C SER A 907 5.34 36.57 -43.45
N LEU A 908 6.22 37.57 -43.31
CA LEU A 908 5.96 38.98 -43.63
C LEU A 908 6.53 39.42 -44.99
N THR A 909 7.44 38.64 -45.61
CA THR A 909 8.30 39.14 -46.70
C THR A 909 7.91 38.67 -48.11
N SER A 910 7.25 37.52 -48.31
CA SER A 910 6.94 37.07 -49.68
C SER A 910 5.72 36.13 -49.84
N PRO A 911 5.08 36.10 -51.03
CA PRO A 911 4.42 34.89 -51.53
C PRO A 911 5.48 33.85 -51.96
N PRO A 912 5.13 32.56 -52.10
CA PRO A 912 6.01 31.61 -52.77
C PRO A 912 6.28 32.06 -54.21
N PRO A 913 7.50 31.89 -54.74
CA PRO A 913 7.75 32.11 -56.16
C PRO A 913 6.91 31.12 -56.99
N PRO A 914 6.42 31.51 -58.19
CA PRO A 914 5.78 30.57 -59.09
C PRO A 914 6.76 29.47 -59.51
N LEU A 915 6.25 28.27 -59.77
CA LEU A 915 7.03 27.14 -60.26
C LEU A 915 7.62 27.45 -61.64
N THR A 916 8.87 27.92 -61.68
CA THR A 916 9.71 27.82 -62.87
C THR A 916 10.10 26.36 -63.04
N PRO A 917 9.65 25.65 -64.08
CA PRO A 917 10.07 24.27 -64.30
C PRO A 917 11.59 24.25 -64.53
N ILE A 918 12.29 23.41 -63.78
CA ILE A 918 13.69 23.12 -64.06
C ILE A 918 13.72 22.39 -65.40
N LYS A 919 14.27 23.03 -66.43
CA LYS A 919 14.61 22.33 -67.67
C LYS A 919 15.66 21.27 -67.34
N LEU A 920 15.30 20.01 -67.47
CA LEU A 920 16.30 18.94 -67.62
C LEU A 920 17.12 19.21 -68.89
N PRO A 921 18.39 18.79 -68.97
CA PRO A 921 19.14 18.86 -70.22
C PRO A 921 18.46 18.00 -71.31
N ASP A 922 18.39 18.53 -72.53
CA ASP A 922 17.68 17.94 -73.67
C ASP A 922 18.39 16.69 -74.26
N THR A 923 18.63 15.66 -73.44
CA THR A 923 19.20 14.37 -73.86
C THR A 923 18.56 13.18 -73.15
N ILE A 924 17.34 12.82 -73.53
CA ILE A 924 16.79 11.44 -73.58
C ILE A 924 15.50 11.50 -74.41
N ASN A 925 15.41 10.69 -75.48
CA ASN A 925 14.18 10.57 -76.27
C ASN A 925 13.16 9.67 -75.57
N PRO A 926 11.84 9.99 -75.62
CA PRO A 926 10.80 9.18 -74.97
C PRO A 926 10.61 7.79 -75.60
N THR A 927 11.28 7.50 -76.72
CA THR A 927 11.21 6.21 -77.44
C THR A 927 12.02 5.07 -76.82
N ASN A 928 12.98 5.35 -75.92
CA ASN A 928 13.82 4.28 -75.35
C ASN A 928 13.20 3.56 -74.14
N ILE A 929 12.35 4.21 -73.34
CA ILE A 929 11.71 3.57 -72.18
C ILE A 929 10.71 2.48 -72.61
N LEU A 930 10.07 2.65 -73.78
CA LEU A 930 9.12 1.69 -74.35
C LEU A 930 9.76 0.46 -75.02
N ARG A 931 11.10 0.35 -75.08
CA ARG A 931 11.81 -0.87 -75.52
C ARG A 931 12.21 -1.78 -74.36
N VAL A 932 12.64 -1.21 -73.23
CA VAL A 932 13.09 -1.94 -72.04
C VAL A 932 11.95 -2.74 -71.35
N LEU A 933 10.70 -2.57 -71.78
CA LEU A 933 9.52 -3.28 -71.29
C LEU A 933 8.80 -4.06 -72.42
N LYS A 934 9.50 -4.45 -73.49
CA LYS A 934 8.87 -5.20 -74.59
C LYS A 934 9.72 -6.21 -75.36
N ASP A 935 11.01 -6.31 -75.09
CA ASP A 935 11.92 -7.27 -75.74
C ASP A 935 12.31 -8.37 -74.72
N ASP A 936 11.38 -9.29 -74.42
CA ASP A 936 11.65 -10.51 -73.62
C ASP A 936 10.60 -11.61 -73.88
N ASP A 937 10.47 -12.00 -75.16
CA ASP A 937 9.77 -13.21 -75.62
C ASP A 937 10.65 -13.91 -76.68
N ASP A 938 10.54 -15.25 -76.71
CA ASP A 938 10.97 -16.20 -77.75
C ASP A 938 12.44 -16.72 -77.87
N PHE A 939 12.51 -18.06 -78.00
CA PHE A 939 13.57 -18.98 -78.47
C PHE A 939 14.91 -19.24 -77.71
N ASN A 940 14.89 -20.34 -76.95
CA ASN A 940 16.03 -21.25 -76.74
C ASN A 940 16.26 -22.19 -77.95
N HIS A 941 17.51 -22.49 -78.34
CA HIS A 941 17.95 -23.84 -78.81
C HIS A 941 19.48 -24.02 -78.99
N PHE A 942 20.14 -24.76 -78.07
CA PHE A 942 21.28 -25.70 -78.29
C PHE A 942 22.64 -25.18 -78.87
N PRO A 943 23.78 -25.93 -78.80
CA PRO A 943 23.93 -27.38 -78.59
C PRO A 943 25.01 -27.92 -77.59
N MET A 944 24.82 -29.21 -77.22
CA MET A 944 25.83 -30.25 -76.85
C MET A 944 26.81 -30.03 -75.67
N ASP A 945 27.19 -31.05 -74.88
CA ASP A 945 26.62 -32.41 -74.64
C ASP A 945 27.24 -33.04 -73.35
N VAL A 946 26.87 -34.30 -73.06
CA VAL A 946 27.48 -35.33 -72.17
C VAL A 946 26.54 -35.84 -71.05
N SER A 947 25.99 -37.02 -71.32
CA SER A 947 25.31 -37.98 -70.40
C SER A 947 26.34 -38.89 -69.68
N PRO A 948 26.03 -39.79 -68.70
CA PRO A 948 24.76 -40.53 -68.47
C PRO A 948 24.37 -40.67 -66.95
N ALA A 949 23.45 -41.53 -66.46
CA ALA A 949 22.77 -42.70 -67.03
C ALA A 949 21.45 -43.11 -66.31
N ILE A 950 20.74 -44.07 -66.93
CA ILE A 950 19.72 -45.00 -66.38
C ILE A 950 18.27 -44.46 -66.23
N SER A 951 17.34 -45.26 -66.75
CA SER A 951 15.89 -45.01 -66.84
C SER A 951 15.11 -46.24 -66.35
N MET A 952 13.82 -46.09 -66.06
CA MET A 952 12.86 -47.21 -66.23
C MET A 952 11.45 -46.73 -66.59
N THR A 953 10.79 -47.50 -67.46
CA THR A 953 9.38 -47.39 -67.88
C THR A 953 8.51 -48.32 -66.98
N MET A 954 7.20 -48.51 -67.10
CA MET A 954 6.15 -48.18 -68.09
C MET A 954 4.75 -48.39 -67.45
N ALA A 955 3.65 -47.82 -67.99
CA ALA A 955 2.33 -48.46 -68.17
C ALA A 955 1.21 -47.46 -68.59
N MET A 956 0.18 -47.93 -69.32
CA MET A 956 -1.02 -47.18 -69.73
C MET A 956 -2.25 -48.10 -69.87
N THR A 957 -3.47 -47.59 -69.66
CA THR A 957 -4.80 -48.06 -70.16
C THR A 957 -5.90 -47.10 -69.63
N GLN A 958 -7.10 -46.88 -70.22
CA GLN A 958 -7.65 -47.06 -71.58
C GLN A 958 -8.94 -46.17 -71.76
N GLU A 959 -9.53 -46.15 -72.97
CA GLU A 959 -10.70 -45.33 -73.39
C GLU A 959 -12.06 -46.15 -73.44
N PRO A 960 -13.15 -45.79 -74.18
CA PRO A 960 -14.12 -44.69 -73.95
C PRO A 960 -15.64 -45.08 -74.14
N ALA A 961 -16.52 -44.06 -74.26
CA ALA A 961 -17.89 -44.04 -74.86
C ALA A 961 -19.08 -44.55 -74.00
N SER A 962 -20.35 -44.12 -74.20
CA SER A 962 -21.01 -43.54 -75.39
C SER A 962 -22.21 -42.59 -75.13
N LEU A 963 -22.56 -41.77 -76.16
CA LEU A 963 -23.88 -41.32 -76.70
C LEU A 963 -25.15 -41.23 -75.77
N THR A 964 -26.13 -40.29 -75.86
CA THR A 964 -26.38 -39.07 -76.71
C THR A 964 -27.58 -38.23 -76.17
N ASP A 965 -27.67 -36.96 -76.62
CA ASP A 965 -28.88 -36.16 -76.93
C ASP A 965 -29.79 -35.43 -75.87
N ASN A 966 -29.69 -34.09 -75.94
CA ASN A 966 -30.73 -33.11 -76.31
C ASN A 966 -31.68 -32.35 -75.31
N THR A 967 -31.67 -31.02 -75.45
CA THR A 967 -32.64 -29.98 -74.97
C THR A 967 -32.77 -29.78 -73.43
N LYS A 968 -33.00 -28.58 -72.87
CA LYS A 968 -33.64 -27.33 -73.39
C LYS A 968 -33.26 -26.10 -72.51
N ASN A 969 -33.62 -24.88 -72.95
CA ASN A 969 -33.66 -23.65 -72.11
C ASN A 969 -34.72 -23.81 -70.98
N ASP A 970 -34.79 -23.03 -69.89
CA ASP A 970 -34.81 -21.56 -69.86
C ASP A 970 -34.58 -20.92 -68.46
N SER A 971 -34.63 -19.58 -68.41
CA SER A 971 -34.35 -18.71 -67.23
C SER A 971 -35.31 -18.82 -66.03
N SER A 972 -34.85 -18.33 -64.86
CA SER A 972 -35.70 -17.97 -63.70
C SER A 972 -35.44 -16.52 -63.25
N ALA A 973 -36.44 -15.85 -62.67
CA ALA A 973 -36.41 -14.41 -62.39
C ALA A 973 -37.40 -13.98 -61.27
N LEU A 974 -37.27 -12.73 -60.80
CA LEU A 974 -38.16 -12.00 -59.87
C LEU A 974 -38.16 -12.56 -58.40
N ASN A 975 -38.55 -11.81 -57.35
CA ASN A 975 -39.16 -10.47 -57.27
C ASN A 975 -38.75 -9.61 -56.03
N TYR A 976 -39.44 -8.48 -55.80
CA TYR A 976 -39.03 -7.31 -54.99
C TYR A 976 -40.23 -6.73 -54.17
N VAL A 977 -40.00 -5.85 -53.15
CA VAL A 977 -40.98 -4.91 -52.49
C VAL A 977 -41.91 -5.58 -51.43
N ASN A 978 -42.41 -5.01 -50.29
CA ASN A 978 -42.75 -3.62 -49.90
C ASN A 978 -42.62 -3.25 -48.37
N GLU A 979 -42.96 -1.99 -48.03
CA GLU A 979 -42.97 -1.24 -46.75
C GLU A 979 -44.14 -1.52 -45.73
N ARG A 980 -44.02 -1.11 -44.43
CA ARG A 980 -44.68 0.07 -43.78
C ARG A 980 -44.54 0.20 -42.22
N TYR A 981 -45.12 1.26 -41.64
CA TYR A 981 -44.89 1.84 -40.29
C TYR A 981 -46.09 1.66 -39.31
N GLN A 982 -45.91 2.08 -38.04
CA GLN A 982 -46.82 2.10 -36.85
C GLN A 982 -46.69 0.88 -35.89
N GLY A 983 -46.78 0.99 -34.55
CA GLY A 983 -46.75 2.18 -33.66
C GLY A 983 -47.06 1.90 -32.16
N ARG A 984 -46.35 2.61 -31.25
CA ARG A 984 -46.57 2.78 -29.78
C ARG A 984 -46.30 1.63 -28.76
N SER A 985 -45.94 2.09 -27.55
CA SER A 985 -46.00 1.50 -26.18
C SER A 985 -45.36 0.13 -25.86
N ALA A 986 -44.23 0.16 -25.14
CA ALA A 986 -44.16 -0.22 -23.70
C ALA A 986 -42.74 -0.02 -23.11
N SER A 987 -42.65 0.34 -21.82
CA SER A 987 -41.46 0.21 -20.96
C SER A 987 -41.70 -1.00 -20.02
N PRO A 988 -40.68 -1.71 -19.46
CA PRO A 988 -39.65 -1.10 -18.60
C PRO A 988 -38.26 -1.78 -18.48
N ARG A 989 -37.35 -1.11 -17.75
CA ARG A 989 -36.11 -1.60 -17.07
C ARG A 989 -34.94 -2.16 -17.93
N PRO A 990 -33.71 -1.60 -17.80
CA PRO A 990 -32.49 -2.24 -18.27
C PRO A 990 -32.00 -3.31 -17.28
N LEU A 991 -31.45 -4.42 -17.80
CA LEU A 991 -30.65 -5.38 -17.03
C LEU A 991 -29.15 -5.11 -17.28
N ALA A 992 -28.32 -5.34 -16.25
CA ALA A 992 -26.88 -5.07 -16.32
C ALA A 992 -26.12 -6.10 -17.19
N PRO A 993 -25.11 -5.69 -17.96
CA PRO A 993 -24.29 -6.61 -18.76
C PRO A 993 -23.36 -7.45 -17.87
N ILE A 994 -23.32 -8.76 -18.14
CA ILE A 994 -22.47 -9.71 -17.43
C ILE A 994 -21.00 -9.54 -17.89
N ARG A 995 -20.07 -9.42 -16.93
CA ARG A 995 -18.63 -9.48 -17.20
C ARG A 995 -18.22 -10.90 -17.61
N THR A 996 -17.65 -11.05 -18.79
CA THR A 996 -16.80 -12.20 -19.15
C THR A 996 -15.32 -11.83 -18.96
N SER A 997 -14.52 -12.74 -18.42
CA SER A 997 -13.08 -12.55 -18.19
C SER A 997 -12.25 -13.12 -19.34
N PRO A 998 -11.14 -12.46 -19.76
CA PRO A 998 -10.26 -12.98 -20.80
C PRO A 998 -9.48 -14.23 -20.35
N PRO A 999 -9.09 -15.12 -21.28
CA PRO A 999 -8.40 -16.38 -20.98
C PRO A 999 -6.90 -16.20 -20.66
N ARG A 1000 -6.34 -17.17 -19.93
CA ARG A 1000 -4.98 -17.14 -19.38
C ARG A 1000 -4.01 -17.95 -20.23
N VAL A 1001 -2.98 -17.32 -20.80
CA VAL A 1001 -1.95 -17.99 -21.61
C VAL A 1001 -1.03 -18.84 -20.72
N VAL A 1002 -0.79 -20.10 -21.11
CA VAL A 1002 0.08 -21.06 -20.39
C VAL A 1002 1.25 -21.49 -21.27
N LYS A 1003 2.48 -21.30 -20.78
CA LYS A 1003 3.71 -21.73 -21.48
C LYS A 1003 3.85 -23.26 -21.44
N ARG A 1004 4.06 -23.89 -22.61
CA ARG A 1004 4.20 -25.36 -22.77
C ARG A 1004 5.56 -25.86 -22.24
N LYS A 1005 5.57 -27.11 -21.75
CA LYS A 1005 6.75 -27.98 -21.66
C LYS A 1005 6.65 -29.07 -22.76
N PRO A 1006 7.77 -29.58 -23.29
CA PRO A 1006 7.75 -30.75 -24.18
C PRO A 1006 7.48 -32.05 -23.41
N GLN A 1007 6.87 -33.03 -24.08
CA GLN A 1007 6.67 -34.40 -23.60
C GLN A 1007 7.54 -35.40 -24.38
N ALA A 1008 7.86 -36.52 -23.74
CA ALA A 1008 8.41 -37.71 -24.37
C ALA A 1008 7.29 -38.76 -24.62
N PRO A 1009 7.44 -39.71 -25.56
CA PRO A 1009 6.38 -40.63 -25.95
C PRO A 1009 6.09 -41.74 -24.91
N PRO A 1010 4.87 -42.32 -24.90
CA PRO A 1010 4.43 -43.32 -23.91
C PRO A 1010 4.54 -44.78 -24.42
N PRO A 1011 4.36 -45.75 -23.51
CA PRO A 1011 3.79 -47.05 -23.87
C PRO A 1011 2.50 -47.42 -23.10
N GLY A 1012 1.67 -48.24 -23.76
CA GLY A 1012 0.33 -48.73 -23.43
C GLY A 1012 -0.08 -49.03 -21.97
N HIS A 1013 -1.36 -48.78 -21.68
CA HIS A 1013 -2.09 -49.39 -20.57
C HIS A 1013 -2.55 -50.81 -20.94
N ALA A 1014 -2.40 -51.75 -20.00
CA ALA A 1014 -3.19 -52.98 -19.93
C ALA A 1014 -3.47 -53.35 -18.46
N LEU A 1015 -4.71 -53.74 -18.18
CA LEU A 1015 -5.25 -54.21 -16.89
C LEU A 1015 -5.71 -55.67 -17.07
N PRO A 1016 -6.18 -56.39 -16.01
CA PRO A 1016 -5.80 -56.39 -14.60
C PRO A 1016 -5.54 -57.83 -14.07
N ARG A 1017 -5.10 -58.00 -12.81
CA ARG A 1017 -5.61 -59.04 -11.86
C ARG A 1017 -4.95 -58.99 -10.47
N SER A 1018 -5.73 -59.40 -9.48
CA SER A 1018 -5.37 -59.83 -8.11
C SER A 1018 -6.10 -61.17 -7.84
N PRO A 1019 -6.02 -61.85 -6.66
CA PRO A 1019 -5.25 -61.59 -5.44
C PRO A 1019 -4.47 -62.83 -4.87
N ALA A 1020 -3.82 -62.67 -3.69
CA ALA A 1020 -3.48 -63.72 -2.69
C ALA A 1020 -2.48 -64.86 -3.09
N SER A 1021 -1.75 -65.57 -2.19
CA SER A 1021 -1.34 -65.37 -0.77
C SER A 1021 -0.25 -66.41 -0.37
N ASN A 1022 0.49 -66.17 0.75
CA ASN A 1022 1.35 -67.12 1.51
C ASN A 1022 2.63 -67.63 0.78
N ILE A 1023 3.75 -68.11 1.37
CA ILE A 1023 4.30 -68.34 2.75
C ILE A 1023 5.86 -68.19 2.62
N LEU A 1024 6.62 -67.40 3.41
CA LEU A 1024 7.19 -67.56 4.78
C LEU A 1024 8.52 -68.38 4.88
N SER A 1025 9.67 -67.66 4.92
CA SER A 1025 11.06 -68.10 5.27
C SER A 1025 12.02 -66.87 5.37
N VAL A 1026 13.08 -66.69 6.20
CA VAL A 1026 13.71 -67.42 7.36
C VAL A 1026 14.66 -68.59 6.95
N ASP A 1027 15.92 -68.78 7.40
CA ASP A 1027 16.82 -68.27 8.50
C ASP A 1027 18.21 -67.79 7.94
N ASN A 1028 19.10 -66.98 8.56
CA ASN A 1028 19.88 -66.96 9.83
C ASN A 1028 21.06 -67.96 10.00
N LEU A 1029 22.26 -67.42 10.33
CA LEU A 1029 23.33 -67.85 11.28
C LEU A 1029 24.57 -66.93 10.98
N VAL A 1030 25.27 -66.17 11.86
CA VAL A 1030 25.77 -66.28 13.25
C VAL A 1030 27.26 -66.71 13.36
N VAL A 1031 28.17 -65.72 13.50
CA VAL A 1031 29.21 -65.52 14.57
C VAL A 1031 30.08 -66.73 15.03
N PRO A 1032 31.42 -66.62 15.33
CA PRO A 1032 32.49 -65.65 14.97
C PRO A 1032 33.85 -66.36 14.60
N GLY A 1033 35.02 -65.68 14.71
CA GLY A 1033 36.22 -66.31 15.33
C GLY A 1033 37.58 -66.17 14.63
N ASP A 1034 38.58 -65.69 15.38
CA ASP A 1034 40.00 -65.42 15.05
C ASP A 1034 40.86 -66.57 14.43
N GLY A 1035 42.00 -66.26 13.78
CA GLY A 1035 42.90 -67.31 13.23
C GLY A 1035 44.27 -66.97 12.59
N SER A 1036 45.04 -65.98 13.10
CA SER A 1036 46.51 -65.78 12.91
C SER A 1036 47.23 -65.68 11.53
N SER A 1037 48.19 -64.73 11.45
CA SER A 1037 49.48 -64.75 10.70
C SER A 1037 49.48 -64.62 9.14
N SER A 1038 50.47 -63.97 8.48
CA SER A 1038 51.58 -63.08 8.92
C SER A 1038 52.13 -62.19 7.78
N ASN A 1039 52.71 -61.02 8.15
CA ASN A 1039 53.78 -60.21 7.51
C ASN A 1039 53.62 -59.76 6.01
N VAL A 1040 54.06 -58.57 5.54
CA VAL A 1040 55.26 -57.76 5.82
C VAL A 1040 55.00 -56.23 5.67
N VAL A 1041 55.53 -55.41 6.61
CA VAL A 1041 56.08 -54.00 6.54
C VAL A 1041 55.57 -53.06 5.40
N ARG A 1042 54.81 -51.95 5.62
CA ARG A 1042 55.04 -50.63 6.33
C ARG A 1042 55.72 -49.51 5.45
N PRO A 1043 55.66 -48.19 5.78
CA PRO A 1043 54.95 -47.47 6.88
C PRO A 1043 54.16 -46.19 6.48
N ARG A 1044 53.50 -45.54 7.48
CA ARG A 1044 53.01 -44.13 7.48
C ARG A 1044 53.83 -43.27 8.49
N PRO A 1045 53.73 -41.92 8.46
CA PRO A 1045 53.03 -41.16 9.54
C PRO A 1045 52.11 -40.05 8.96
N LYS A 1046 51.03 -39.53 9.60
CA LYS A 1046 50.77 -38.94 10.94
C LYS A 1046 51.36 -37.52 11.15
N SER A 1047 50.51 -36.58 11.62
CA SER A 1047 50.83 -35.20 12.02
C SER A 1047 51.11 -35.06 13.54
N PRO A 1048 51.78 -33.98 14.02
CA PRO A 1048 51.09 -33.02 14.93
C PRO A 1048 51.68 -31.57 15.09
N ARG A 1049 50.87 -30.67 15.72
CA ARG A 1049 51.20 -29.54 16.65
C ARG A 1049 51.96 -28.23 16.24
N ARG A 1050 51.26 -27.09 16.43
CA ARG A 1050 51.59 -25.81 17.15
C ARG A 1050 52.73 -24.83 16.72
N VAL A 1051 52.32 -23.57 16.41
CA VAL A 1051 52.82 -22.25 16.95
C VAL A 1051 54.25 -21.77 16.53
N PRO A 1052 54.64 -20.46 16.47
CA PRO A 1052 53.96 -19.17 16.78
C PRO A 1052 53.89 -18.13 15.61
N GLU A 1053 53.52 -16.89 15.98
CA GLU A 1053 53.62 -15.62 15.22
C GLU A 1053 55.07 -15.21 14.82
N VAL A 1054 55.18 -14.25 13.88
CA VAL A 1054 55.91 -12.96 14.07
C VAL A 1054 55.49 -11.98 12.95
N ALA A 1055 55.53 -10.67 13.24
CA ALA A 1055 55.25 -9.60 12.27
C ALA A 1055 56.52 -8.80 11.94
N ILE A 1056 56.56 -8.07 10.82
CA ILE A 1056 57.37 -6.85 10.63
C ILE A 1056 56.92 -6.07 9.37
N SER A 1057 57.07 -4.75 9.43
CA SER A 1057 57.08 -3.76 8.35
C SER A 1057 57.86 -2.53 8.88
N PRO A 1058 58.22 -1.50 8.08
CA PRO A 1058 58.08 -1.28 6.64
C PRO A 1058 59.46 -1.03 5.98
N VAL A 1059 59.52 -0.37 4.81
CA VAL A 1059 60.51 0.70 4.46
C VAL A 1059 60.17 1.32 3.10
N THR A 1060 60.46 2.62 2.92
CA THR A 1060 60.44 3.37 1.64
C THR A 1060 61.85 3.92 1.38
N PRO A 1061 62.27 4.14 0.11
CA PRO A 1061 62.30 5.52 -0.39
C PRO A 1061 62.16 5.72 -1.93
N GLU A 1062 61.86 6.97 -2.33
CA GLU A 1062 62.50 7.83 -3.37
C GLU A 1062 63.17 7.26 -4.66
N GLN A 1063 63.31 7.96 -5.81
CA GLN A 1063 62.92 9.31 -6.30
C GLN A 1063 63.08 9.37 -7.86
N LYS A 1064 62.80 10.56 -8.46
CA LYS A 1064 63.07 11.01 -9.86
C LYS A 1064 62.15 10.47 -10.98
N ALA A 1065 62.05 11.11 -12.15
CA ALA A 1065 61.71 12.50 -12.52
C ALA A 1065 61.92 12.74 -14.03
N SER A 1066 60.91 13.24 -14.75
CA SER A 1066 61.04 13.86 -16.08
C SER A 1066 59.88 14.86 -16.29
N ASN A 1067 59.94 15.70 -17.34
CA ASN A 1067 59.39 17.07 -17.29
C ASN A 1067 58.50 17.43 -18.51
N CYS A 1068 57.85 18.61 -18.41
CA CYS A 1068 57.00 19.28 -19.42
C CYS A 1068 55.57 18.70 -19.64
N GLY A 1069 54.51 19.52 -19.78
CA GLY A 1069 54.47 20.99 -19.71
C GLY A 1069 53.04 21.60 -19.72
N ARG A 1070 53.00 22.91 -19.40
CA ARG A 1070 51.87 23.87 -19.37
C ARG A 1070 50.67 23.55 -20.30
N GLY A 1071 49.39 23.70 -19.94
CA GLY A 1071 48.76 24.19 -18.69
C GLY A 1071 47.78 25.36 -18.94
N PHE A 1072 46.64 25.42 -18.23
CA PHE A 1072 45.78 26.62 -18.16
C PHE A 1072 44.98 26.66 -16.84
N VAL A 1073 44.74 27.88 -16.33
CA VAL A 1073 44.06 28.12 -15.04
C VAL A 1073 42.54 28.04 -15.20
N LYS A 1074 41.86 27.43 -14.22
CA LYS A 1074 40.40 27.53 -14.06
C LYS A 1074 40.05 27.94 -12.64
N ILE A 1075 39.36 29.07 -12.51
CA ILE A 1075 38.96 29.67 -11.22
C ILE A 1075 37.64 29.02 -10.79
N GLU A 1076 37.58 28.52 -9.55
CA GLU A 1076 36.33 28.07 -8.93
C GLU A 1076 35.59 29.24 -8.24
N PRO A 1077 34.40 29.65 -8.70
CA PRO A 1077 33.54 30.52 -7.92
C PRO A 1077 32.88 29.71 -6.79
N ARG A 1078 33.20 30.06 -5.54
CA ARG A 1078 32.52 29.50 -4.36
C ARG A 1078 31.05 29.91 -4.37
N SER A 1079 30.13 28.93 -4.29
CA SER A 1079 28.71 29.22 -4.05
C SER A 1079 28.48 29.73 -2.61
N PRO A 1080 27.56 30.69 -2.39
CA PRO A 1080 27.33 31.27 -1.08
C PRO A 1080 26.58 30.30 -0.15
N ARG A 1081 26.96 30.30 1.12
CA ARG A 1081 26.22 29.60 2.18
C ARG A 1081 24.92 30.36 2.47
N VAL A 1082 23.77 29.77 2.18
CA VAL A 1082 22.49 30.23 2.74
C VAL A 1082 22.48 29.90 4.24
N ALA A 1083 22.23 30.90 5.08
CA ALA A 1083 22.21 30.74 6.53
C ALA A 1083 20.85 30.18 7.01
N ALA A 1084 20.86 28.98 7.58
CA ALA A 1084 19.67 28.38 8.18
C ALA A 1084 19.31 29.08 9.51
N ALA A 1085 18.41 30.06 9.44
CA ALA A 1085 17.98 30.87 10.59
C ALA A 1085 16.94 30.14 11.48
N ASN A 1086 17.26 28.93 11.95
CA ASN A 1086 16.41 28.18 12.88
C ASN A 1086 16.40 28.82 14.29
N LYS A 1087 15.54 29.82 14.49
CA LYS A 1087 15.09 30.25 15.82
C LYS A 1087 13.72 29.67 16.11
N SER A 1088 13.69 28.56 16.87
CA SER A 1088 12.45 28.04 17.43
C SER A 1088 11.96 28.92 18.59
N PRO A 1089 10.68 29.35 18.61
CA PRO A 1089 10.09 29.91 19.81
C PRO A 1089 9.89 28.77 20.83
N ARG A 1090 10.35 28.97 22.07
CA ARG A 1090 10.12 28.01 23.16
C ARG A 1090 8.63 27.96 23.51
N ARG A 1091 8.01 26.79 23.41
CA ARG A 1091 6.65 26.57 23.93
C ARG A 1091 6.74 26.27 25.44
N ASN A 1092 6.61 27.31 26.26
CA ASN A 1092 6.42 27.20 27.71
C ASN A 1092 4.91 27.17 28.02
N GLY A 1093 4.52 26.40 29.04
CA GLY A 1093 3.13 26.28 29.50
C GLY A 1093 2.29 25.31 28.65
N GLY A 1094 1.39 24.53 29.24
CA GLY A 1094 1.09 24.36 30.67
C GLY A 1094 0.28 23.09 30.91
N TRP A 1095 0.21 22.61 32.15
CA TRP A 1095 -0.66 21.50 32.52
C TRP A 1095 -2.06 22.02 32.85
N LEU A 1096 -3.07 21.52 32.14
CA LEU A 1096 -4.46 21.28 32.59
C LEU A 1096 -5.15 20.38 31.56
#